data_AF-A0A3M1H343-F1
#
_entry.id   AF-A0A3M1H343-F1
#
_cell.length_a   1.000
_cell.length_b   1.000
_cell.length_c   1.000
_cell.angle_alpha   90.00
_cell.angle_beta   90.00
_cell.angle_gamma   90.00
#
_symmetry.space_group_name_H-M   'P 1'
#
loop_
_entity.id
_entity.type
_entity.pdbx_description
1 polymer ?
#
loop_
_entity_poly.entity_id
_entity_poly.type
_entity_poly.pdbx_seq_one_letter_code
_entity_poly.pdbx_strand_id
1 'polypeptide(L)'
;MLTLRSLVDLTIFRLTNLNWFEILDLVLVVGVFFVLLRLMQRSRAALLLRGVIVLSLVLFVGTLVLPLPAFNWLVRGALITVLIATPIIFQPELRRLLERIGRNTGAAWQVRQTTVEEIVPRLVRAVESMSNNKIGALIALEGNMSLQDIAETGVTIRGQVSSELLQTIFYPGSPLHDGAVVIRADTIVAAGCVLPLTQRPLYARRRLGTRHRAAVGLSEHADALVIVVSEETGDISVARQGSLLRPLDTATLRRNLYQFFIPITPTEPFSMRRLFRRLLKRLWKRPSVPTMRQMVSELGVLGLSVVLAVGTWTFIIQATDPVVQLRLENIPVSVTDMPPNTILMNNPPASISALVQTTESVRQTLGSRSFQAVVSLEGLEPGEHSIPVKIQPELRQVQVLSRDPQVIDLELASVVTRTVEVQVELLGKDSLSRAYQLLGTPIVRPQTVVIEGPAPQVEKVAQVKTSLSVANASTSLRENRPLQVLDANGRSVSGVTVKPDSVEVSVTIQRRFNARDVGVRVVTSGSPPSGYWLSRLTVTPASVTLQGNPDQLNEIGSFVNTLPVELGAVAGKTTVQVPLDLPSGIQAVDSEGKPANTVTVELEISARQSYLSVSRPVKVIGADGALDVQVSPPVVDLILTGPQPALVQIQSDPNLVQALVSITGLETGDNLVAPTIIAPDEVQTQVIPPQVTVKLPESNGKPSQIAPR
;
A
#
# COMPACT_ATOMS: atom_id res chain seq x y z
N MET A 1 -23.39 16.07 -20.91
CA MET A 1 -24.39 15.20 -21.57
C MET A 1 -23.68 13.96 -22.07
N LEU A 2 -24.05 12.77 -21.60
CA LEU A 2 -23.56 11.52 -22.17
C LEU A 2 -24.04 11.43 -23.63
N THR A 3 -23.11 11.31 -24.57
CA THR A 3 -23.45 11.08 -25.98
C THR A 3 -23.82 9.62 -26.19
N LEU A 4 -24.63 9.30 -27.19
CA LEU A 4 -24.96 7.90 -27.53
C LEU A 4 -23.69 7.06 -27.72
N ARG A 5 -22.66 7.62 -28.36
CA ARG A 5 -21.36 6.97 -28.52
C ARG A 5 -20.72 6.63 -27.18
N SER A 6 -20.64 7.59 -26.26
CA SER A 6 -20.12 7.31 -24.91
C SER A 6 -20.91 6.24 -24.18
N LEU A 7 -22.25 6.23 -24.28
CA LEU A 7 -23.05 5.17 -23.65
C LEU A 7 -22.76 3.81 -24.27
N VAL A 8 -22.69 3.72 -25.60
CA VAL A 8 -22.37 2.48 -26.30
C VAL A 8 -20.98 1.99 -25.92
N ASP A 9 -19.96 2.86 -25.91
CA ASP A 9 -18.59 2.50 -25.56
C ASP A 9 -18.49 2.00 -24.10
N LEU A 10 -19.19 2.66 -23.17
CA LEU A 10 -19.28 2.24 -21.77
C LEU A 10 -19.99 0.90 -21.61
N THR A 11 -21.05 0.68 -22.40
CA THR A 11 -21.81 -0.57 -22.40
C THR A 11 -20.96 -1.72 -22.95
N ILE A 12 -20.22 -1.48 -24.03
CA ILE A 12 -19.31 -2.46 -24.63
C ILE A 12 -18.21 -2.80 -23.63
N PHE A 13 -17.55 -1.82 -23.04
CA PHE A 13 -16.53 -2.02 -22.01
C PHE A 13 -17.03 -2.89 -20.85
N ARG A 14 -18.26 -2.63 -20.37
CA ARG A 14 -18.91 -3.43 -19.32
C ARG A 14 -19.21 -4.85 -19.79
N LEU A 15 -19.79 -5.01 -20.97
CA LEU A 15 -20.14 -6.33 -21.54
C LEU A 15 -18.90 -7.20 -21.80
N THR A 16 -17.78 -6.61 -22.20
CA THR A 16 -16.52 -7.35 -22.41
C THR A 16 -15.84 -7.77 -21.10
N ASN A 17 -16.15 -7.08 -19.99
CA ASN A 17 -15.50 -7.27 -18.69
C ASN A 17 -16.48 -7.72 -17.59
N LEU A 18 -17.56 -8.41 -17.96
CA LEU A 18 -18.57 -8.88 -17.00
C LEU A 18 -18.00 -9.86 -15.98
N ASN A 19 -18.37 -9.65 -14.73
CA ASN A 19 -18.17 -10.66 -13.69
C ASN A 19 -19.22 -11.79 -13.81
N TRP A 20 -18.94 -12.99 -13.29
CA TRP A 20 -19.92 -14.08 -13.25
C TRP A 20 -21.19 -13.71 -12.48
N PHE A 21 -21.07 -12.90 -11.42
CA PHE A 21 -22.23 -12.35 -10.70
C PHE A 21 -23.07 -11.42 -11.56
N GLU A 22 -22.43 -10.58 -12.39
CA GLU A 22 -23.10 -9.67 -13.32
C GLU A 22 -23.79 -10.43 -14.46
N ILE A 23 -23.18 -11.52 -14.95
CA ILE A 23 -23.81 -12.44 -15.91
C ILE A 23 -25.05 -13.09 -15.29
N LEU A 24 -24.94 -13.58 -14.05
CA LEU A 24 -26.06 -14.19 -13.35
C LEU A 24 -27.21 -13.18 -13.14
N ASP A 25 -26.88 -11.96 -12.74
CA ASP A 25 -27.86 -10.88 -12.57
C ASP A 25 -28.54 -10.52 -13.89
N LEU A 26 -27.78 -10.33 -14.97
CA LEU A 26 -28.35 -10.06 -16.30
C LEU A 26 -29.27 -11.20 -16.76
N VAL A 27 -28.87 -12.46 -16.58
CA VAL A 27 -29.71 -13.62 -16.90
C VAL A 27 -30.99 -13.64 -16.08
N LEU A 28 -30.93 -13.25 -14.80
CA LEU A 28 -32.09 -13.16 -13.92
C LEU A 28 -33.04 -12.06 -14.40
N VAL A 29 -32.53 -10.87 -14.71
CA VAL A 29 -33.31 -9.74 -15.25
C VAL A 29 -33.95 -10.11 -16.59
N VAL A 30 -33.21 -10.74 -17.51
CA VAL A 30 -33.76 -11.30 -18.77
C VAL A 30 -34.87 -12.29 -18.46
N GLY A 31 -34.67 -13.20 -17.50
CA GLY A 31 -35.67 -14.16 -17.06
C GLY A 31 -36.95 -13.51 -16.54
N VAL A 32 -36.83 -12.45 -15.74
CA VAL A 32 -37.98 -11.68 -15.23
C VAL A 32 -38.76 -11.04 -16.37
N PHE A 33 -38.09 -10.30 -17.26
CA PHE A 33 -38.75 -9.68 -18.42
C PHE A 33 -39.37 -10.73 -19.35
N PHE A 34 -38.68 -11.84 -19.58
CA PHE A 34 -39.20 -12.95 -20.39
C PHE A 34 -40.48 -13.53 -19.78
N VAL A 35 -40.51 -13.80 -18.48
CA VAL A 35 -41.71 -14.30 -17.78
C VAL A 35 -42.83 -13.27 -17.83
N LEU A 36 -42.57 -11.99 -17.56
CA LEU A 36 -43.56 -10.92 -17.61
C LEU A 36 -44.18 -10.79 -19.01
N LEU A 37 -43.35 -10.71 -20.05
CA LEU A 37 -43.81 -10.63 -21.44
C LEU A 37 -44.53 -11.89 -21.90
N ARG A 38 -44.16 -13.08 -21.37
CA ARG A 38 -44.84 -14.35 -21.65
C ARG A 38 -46.20 -14.47 -20.97
N LEU A 39 -46.34 -14.01 -19.72
CA LEU A 39 -47.63 -13.94 -19.02
C LEU A 39 -48.64 -13.07 -19.78
N MET A 40 -48.13 -12.05 -20.46
CA MET A 40 -48.87 -11.17 -21.36
C MET A 40 -49.25 -11.80 -22.72
N GLN A 41 -48.94 -13.06 -23.03
CA GLN A 41 -49.27 -13.64 -24.36
C GLN A 41 -50.75 -14.01 -24.55
N ARG A 42 -51.57 -14.05 -23.49
CA ARG A 42 -52.90 -14.68 -23.54
C ARG A 42 -54.10 -13.72 -23.55
N SER A 43 -53.91 -12.42 -23.36
CA SER A 43 -55.03 -11.46 -23.32
C SER A 43 -54.97 -10.45 -24.47
N ARG A 44 -56.14 -10.05 -24.99
CA ARG A 44 -56.24 -8.98 -26.02
C ARG A 44 -55.67 -7.65 -25.50
N ALA A 45 -55.91 -7.36 -24.21
CA ALA A 45 -55.33 -6.22 -23.50
C ALA A 45 -53.78 -6.22 -23.53
N ALA A 46 -53.17 -7.40 -23.49
CA ALA A 46 -51.72 -7.49 -23.50
C ALA A 46 -51.06 -7.28 -24.87
N LEU A 47 -51.82 -7.35 -25.98
CA LEU A 47 -51.34 -6.88 -27.29
C LEU A 47 -51.14 -5.36 -27.28
N LEU A 48 -52.08 -4.62 -26.69
CA LEU A 48 -51.99 -3.16 -26.55
C LEU A 48 -50.82 -2.77 -25.65
N LEU A 49 -50.65 -3.43 -24.50
CA LEU A 49 -49.56 -3.13 -23.58
C LEU A 49 -48.18 -3.36 -24.22
N ARG A 50 -48.02 -4.40 -25.06
CA ARG A 50 -46.79 -4.60 -25.84
C ARG A 50 -46.54 -3.47 -26.83
N GLY A 51 -47.58 -3.05 -27.55
CA GLY A 51 -47.51 -1.92 -28.47
C GLY A 51 -47.06 -0.65 -27.76
N VAL A 52 -47.62 -0.38 -26.58
CA VAL A 52 -47.23 0.74 -25.73
C VAL A 52 -45.77 0.63 -25.29
N ILE A 53 -45.33 -0.52 -24.76
CA ILE A 53 -43.93 -0.73 -24.34
C ILE A 53 -42.96 -0.55 -25.51
N VAL A 54 -43.24 -1.15 -26.67
CA VAL A 54 -42.38 -1.05 -27.86
C VAL A 54 -42.34 0.39 -28.38
N LEU A 55 -43.49 1.07 -28.47
CA LEU A 55 -43.55 2.47 -28.89
C LEU A 55 -42.79 3.39 -27.93
N SER A 56 -42.99 3.21 -26.62
CA SER A 56 -42.26 3.94 -25.58
C SER A 56 -40.75 3.72 -25.68
N LEU A 57 -40.32 2.48 -25.93
CA LEU A 57 -38.91 2.14 -26.10
C LEU A 57 -38.33 2.81 -27.35
N VAL A 58 -39.02 2.77 -28.49
CA VAL A 58 -38.55 3.41 -29.73
C VAL A 58 -38.45 4.92 -29.56
N LEU A 59 -39.46 5.57 -28.96
CA LEU A 59 -39.42 7.01 -28.69
C LEU A 59 -38.30 7.37 -27.74
N PHE A 60 -38.09 6.59 -26.67
CA PHE A 60 -37.00 6.78 -25.71
C PHE A 60 -35.62 6.59 -26.37
N VAL A 61 -35.43 5.56 -27.18
CA VAL A 61 -34.16 5.35 -27.91
C VAL A 61 -33.94 6.48 -28.93
N GLY A 62 -34.99 6.98 -29.57
CA GLY A 62 -34.92 8.12 -30.48
C GLY A 62 -34.37 9.39 -29.83
N THR A 63 -34.70 9.67 -28.56
CA THR A 63 -34.14 10.82 -27.83
C THR A 63 -32.67 10.64 -27.44
N LEU A 64 -32.15 9.41 -27.42
CA LEU A 64 -30.74 9.14 -27.16
C LEU A 64 -29.88 9.37 -28.41
N VAL A 65 -30.41 9.06 -29.60
CA VAL A 65 -29.64 9.10 -30.86
C VAL A 65 -29.58 10.51 -31.45
N LEU A 66 -30.66 11.28 -31.33
CA LEU A 66 -30.78 12.62 -31.93
C LEU A 66 -30.73 13.72 -30.85
N PRO A 67 -29.79 14.69 -30.94
CA PRO A 67 -29.70 15.81 -29.99
C PRO A 67 -30.78 16.88 -30.27
N LEU A 68 -32.05 16.50 -30.18
CA LEU A 68 -33.19 17.38 -30.42
C LEU A 68 -33.83 17.80 -29.08
N PRO A 69 -33.50 18.98 -28.52
CA PRO A 69 -33.90 19.34 -27.16
C PRO A 69 -35.43 19.47 -27.01
N ALA A 70 -36.11 20.09 -27.97
CA ALA A 70 -37.58 20.22 -27.96
C ALA A 70 -38.28 18.85 -28.07
N PHE A 71 -37.78 17.97 -28.93
CA PHE A 71 -38.29 16.61 -29.07
C PHE A 71 -38.08 15.79 -27.80
N ASN A 72 -36.90 15.88 -27.16
CA ASN A 72 -36.62 15.21 -25.89
C ASN A 72 -37.57 15.69 -24.77
N TRP A 73 -37.84 16.99 -24.66
CA TRP A 73 -38.83 17.51 -23.70
C TRP A 73 -40.23 16.94 -23.97
N LEU A 74 -40.68 16.95 -25.23
CA LEU A 74 -41.99 16.42 -25.63
C LEU A 74 -42.12 14.93 -25.34
N VAL A 75 -41.12 14.13 -25.72
CA VAL A 75 -41.11 12.68 -25.51
C VAL A 75 -41.09 12.35 -24.02
N ARG A 76 -40.31 13.06 -23.19
CA ARG A 76 -40.30 12.85 -21.73
C ARG A 76 -41.67 13.11 -21.12
N GLY A 77 -42.33 14.20 -21.51
CA GLY A 77 -43.70 14.48 -21.10
C GLY A 77 -44.66 13.36 -21.50
N ALA A 78 -44.63 12.98 -22.78
CA ALA A 78 -45.49 11.92 -23.31
C ALA A 78 -45.27 10.55 -22.62
N LEU A 79 -44.01 10.17 -22.35
CA LEU A 79 -43.69 8.91 -21.67
C LEU A 79 -44.22 8.87 -20.23
N ILE A 80 -44.14 9.99 -19.50
CA ILE A 80 -44.72 10.09 -18.15
C ILE A 80 -46.24 9.96 -18.20
N THR A 81 -46.90 10.64 -19.15
CA THR A 81 -48.34 10.52 -19.35
C THR A 81 -48.76 9.09 -19.69
N VAL A 82 -48.06 8.42 -20.60
CA VAL A 82 -48.31 7.02 -20.97
C VAL A 82 -48.12 6.09 -19.78
N LEU A 83 -47.09 6.31 -18.95
CA LEU A 83 -46.83 5.51 -17.75
C LEU A 83 -47.98 5.59 -16.75
N ILE A 84 -48.57 6.78 -16.56
CA ILE A 84 -49.72 7.00 -15.67
C ILE A 84 -51.01 6.47 -16.30
N ALA A 85 -51.22 6.70 -17.60
CA ALA A 85 -52.43 6.27 -18.32
C ALA A 85 -52.52 4.73 -18.42
N THR A 86 -51.38 4.03 -18.45
CA THR A 86 -51.32 2.57 -18.61
C THR A 86 -52.09 1.84 -17.49
N PRO A 87 -51.79 1.99 -16.18
CA PRO A 87 -52.57 1.36 -15.11
C PRO A 87 -54.06 1.73 -15.12
N ILE A 88 -54.40 2.97 -15.51
CA ILE A 88 -55.79 3.45 -15.57
C ILE A 88 -56.55 2.71 -16.68
N ILE A 89 -55.96 2.61 -17.87
CA ILE A 89 -56.55 1.88 -19.01
C ILE A 89 -56.67 0.39 -18.70
N PHE A 90 -55.68 -0.18 -17.99
CA PHE A 90 -55.63 -1.61 -17.64
C PHE A 90 -56.23 -1.93 -16.26
N GLN A 91 -56.94 -0.99 -15.64
CA GLN A 91 -57.61 -1.20 -14.35
C GLN A 91 -58.54 -2.43 -14.37
N PRO A 92 -59.33 -2.72 -15.44
CA PRO A 92 -60.20 -3.90 -15.48
C PRO A 92 -59.42 -5.23 -15.42
N GLU A 93 -58.27 -5.32 -16.09
CA GLU A 93 -57.41 -6.50 -16.08
C GLU A 93 -56.70 -6.70 -14.74
N LEU A 94 -56.18 -5.61 -14.16
CA LEU A 94 -55.52 -5.64 -12.84
C LEU A 94 -56.51 -6.11 -11.77
N ARG A 95 -57.74 -5.60 -11.80
CA ARG A 95 -58.82 -6.03 -10.92
C ARG A 95 -59.11 -7.53 -11.07
N ARG A 96 -59.29 -8.02 -12.29
CA ARG A 96 -59.53 -9.46 -12.57
C ARG A 96 -58.37 -10.36 -12.13
N LEU A 97 -57.13 -9.89 -12.27
CA LEU A 97 -55.94 -10.62 -11.84
C LEU A 97 -55.89 -10.75 -10.32
N LEU A 98 -56.14 -9.66 -9.59
CA LEU A 98 -56.20 -9.63 -8.13
C LEU A 98 -57.36 -10.48 -7.60
N GLU A 99 -58.53 -10.42 -8.25
CA GLU A 99 -59.69 -11.27 -7.91
C GLU A 99 -59.36 -12.77 -8.05
N ARG A 100 -58.60 -13.17 -9.08
CA ARG A 100 -58.12 -14.55 -9.25
C ARG A 100 -57.10 -14.98 -8.20
N ILE A 101 -56.23 -14.07 -7.75
CA ILE A 101 -55.20 -14.37 -6.74
C ILE A 101 -55.84 -14.45 -5.35
N GLY A 102 -56.79 -13.57 -5.03
CA GLY A 102 -57.42 -13.48 -3.71
C GLY A 102 -58.43 -14.59 -3.40
N ARG A 103 -59.09 -15.19 -4.39
CA ARG A 103 -60.14 -16.21 -4.18
C ARG A 103 -59.64 -17.66 -3.98
N ASN A 104 -58.33 -17.91 -4.00
CA ASN A 104 -57.74 -19.24 -3.85
C ASN A 104 -57.33 -19.60 -2.40
N THR A 105 -57.82 -18.86 -1.40
CA THR A 105 -57.58 -19.13 0.02
C THR A 105 -58.54 -20.17 0.57
N GLY A 106 -58.18 -21.46 0.41
CA GLY A 106 -58.41 -22.60 1.32
C GLY A 106 -59.79 -22.97 1.90
N ALA A 107 -60.69 -22.03 2.22
CA ALA A 107 -61.85 -22.27 3.07
C ALA A 107 -63.12 -22.78 2.34
N ALA A 108 -63.20 -22.64 1.01
CA ALA A 108 -64.39 -23.04 0.22
C ALA A 108 -64.37 -24.51 -0.27
N TRP A 109 -63.31 -25.27 0.01
CA TRP A 109 -63.09 -26.59 -0.61
C TRP A 109 -63.75 -27.76 0.13
N GLN A 110 -64.01 -27.63 1.44
CA GLN A 110 -64.48 -28.73 2.27
C GLN A 110 -66.02 -28.84 2.34
N VAL A 111 -66.74 -27.76 2.05
CA VAL A 111 -68.22 -27.70 2.06
C VAL A 111 -68.83 -28.24 0.74
N ARG A 112 -68.04 -28.33 -0.34
CA ARG A 112 -68.54 -28.68 -1.69
C ARG A 112 -68.71 -30.19 -1.97
N GLN A 113 -68.11 -31.11 -1.21
CA GLN A 113 -68.22 -32.55 -1.54
C GLN A 113 -69.55 -33.18 -1.12
N THR A 114 -70.03 -32.90 0.09
CA THR A 114 -71.28 -33.48 0.63
C THR A 114 -72.52 -33.04 -0.17
N THR A 115 -72.52 -31.82 -0.69
CA THR A 115 -73.62 -31.23 -1.45
C THR A 115 -73.78 -31.82 -2.87
N VAL A 116 -72.70 -32.37 -3.45
CA VAL A 116 -72.67 -32.81 -4.86
C VAL A 116 -73.33 -34.18 -5.06
N GLU A 117 -73.19 -35.07 -4.09
CA GLU A 117 -73.83 -36.39 -4.12
C GLU A 117 -75.36 -36.29 -4.03
N GLU A 118 -75.88 -35.26 -3.35
CA GLU A 118 -77.32 -35.03 -3.24
C GLU A 118 -77.92 -34.27 -4.43
N ILE A 119 -77.21 -33.27 -4.98
CA ILE A 119 -77.78 -32.38 -6.01
C ILE A 119 -77.80 -33.02 -7.40
N VAL A 120 -76.76 -33.77 -7.79
CA VAL A 120 -76.63 -34.31 -9.14
C VAL A 120 -77.78 -35.26 -9.48
N PRO A 121 -78.20 -36.21 -8.61
CA PRO A 121 -79.37 -37.05 -8.87
C PRO A 121 -80.66 -36.25 -9.04
N ARG A 122 -80.87 -35.18 -8.24
CA ARG A 122 -82.07 -34.33 -8.32
C ARG A 122 -82.13 -33.57 -9.65
N LEU A 123 -81.00 -33.00 -10.10
CA LEU A 123 -80.88 -32.32 -11.38
C LEU A 123 -81.11 -33.26 -12.57
N VAL A 124 -80.49 -34.46 -12.54
CA VAL A 124 -80.65 -35.44 -13.62
C VAL A 124 -82.09 -35.90 -13.74
N ARG A 125 -82.76 -36.22 -12.62
CA ARG A 125 -84.19 -36.60 -12.62
C ARG A 125 -85.09 -35.49 -13.17
N ALA A 126 -84.85 -34.24 -12.78
CA ALA A 126 -85.63 -33.10 -13.27
C ALA A 126 -85.46 -32.93 -14.79
N VAL A 127 -84.21 -32.96 -15.27
CA VAL A 127 -83.86 -32.80 -16.68
C VAL A 127 -84.40 -33.95 -17.53
N GLU A 128 -84.33 -35.19 -17.03
CA GLU A 128 -84.90 -36.38 -17.68
C GLU A 128 -86.42 -36.29 -17.81
N SER A 129 -87.12 -35.90 -16.74
CA SER A 129 -88.58 -35.68 -16.78
C SER A 129 -88.96 -34.59 -17.79
N MET A 130 -88.27 -33.45 -17.78
CA MET A 130 -88.53 -32.35 -18.72
C MET A 130 -88.21 -32.76 -20.16
N SER A 131 -87.15 -33.55 -20.38
CA SER A 131 -86.78 -34.07 -21.70
C SER A 131 -87.86 -35.01 -22.26
N ASN A 132 -88.34 -35.97 -21.45
CA ASN A 132 -89.40 -36.91 -21.84
C ASN A 132 -90.72 -36.20 -22.17
N ASN A 133 -91.04 -35.14 -21.45
CA ASN A 133 -92.25 -34.34 -21.63
C ASN A 133 -92.08 -33.17 -22.63
N LYS A 134 -90.89 -33.03 -23.26
CA LYS A 134 -90.53 -31.92 -24.17
C LYS A 134 -90.76 -30.53 -23.56
N ILE A 135 -90.50 -30.38 -22.27
CA ILE A 135 -90.54 -29.11 -21.56
C ILE A 135 -89.18 -28.42 -21.70
N GLY A 136 -89.17 -27.19 -22.23
CA GLY A 136 -87.97 -26.40 -22.41
C GLY A 136 -87.38 -25.95 -21.07
N ALA A 137 -86.07 -26.17 -20.87
CA ALA A 137 -85.40 -25.78 -19.63
C ALA A 137 -84.04 -25.13 -19.91
N LEU A 138 -83.64 -24.21 -19.03
CA LEU A 138 -82.36 -23.50 -19.08
C LEU A 138 -81.82 -23.32 -17.67
N ILE A 139 -80.85 -24.14 -17.27
CA ILE A 139 -80.35 -24.20 -15.89
C ILE A 139 -78.86 -23.83 -15.88
N ALA A 140 -78.51 -22.71 -15.26
CA ALA A 140 -77.13 -22.25 -15.10
C ALA A 140 -76.59 -22.62 -13.71
N LEU A 141 -75.56 -23.45 -13.68
CA LEU A 141 -74.84 -23.82 -12.46
C LEU A 141 -73.64 -22.89 -12.26
N GLU A 142 -73.58 -22.22 -11.11
CA GLU A 142 -72.49 -21.32 -10.74
C GLU A 142 -71.16 -22.08 -10.55
N GLY A 143 -70.11 -21.62 -11.23
CA GLY A 143 -68.75 -22.16 -11.17
C GLY A 143 -67.91 -21.53 -10.06
N ASN A 144 -66.73 -20.99 -10.39
CA ASN A 144 -65.93 -20.18 -9.47
C ASN A 144 -66.19 -18.67 -9.64
N MET A 145 -66.65 -18.28 -10.83
CA MET A 145 -67.18 -16.94 -11.08
C MET A 145 -68.60 -16.86 -10.54
N SER A 146 -68.87 -15.82 -9.75
CA SER A 146 -70.21 -15.56 -9.21
C SER A 146 -71.17 -15.25 -10.36
N LEU A 147 -72.37 -15.84 -10.35
CA LEU A 147 -73.45 -15.51 -11.26
C LEU A 147 -74.45 -14.51 -10.66
N GLN A 148 -74.02 -13.76 -9.63
CA GLN A 148 -74.87 -12.81 -8.92
C GLN A 148 -75.52 -11.78 -9.85
N ASP A 149 -74.74 -11.18 -10.76
CA ASP A 149 -75.23 -10.19 -11.73
C ASP A 149 -76.33 -10.77 -12.65
N ILE A 150 -76.28 -12.08 -12.92
CA ILE A 150 -77.32 -12.79 -13.68
C ILE A 150 -78.52 -13.10 -12.81
N ALA A 151 -78.30 -13.55 -11.57
CA ALA A 151 -79.37 -13.86 -10.63
C ALA A 151 -80.25 -12.63 -10.32
N GLU A 152 -79.65 -11.44 -10.27
CA GLU A 152 -80.35 -10.16 -10.04
C GLU A 152 -81.30 -9.76 -11.16
N THR A 153 -81.15 -10.34 -12.37
CA THR A 153 -82.08 -10.11 -13.47
C THR A 153 -83.39 -10.90 -13.36
N GLY A 154 -83.44 -11.91 -12.50
CA GLY A 154 -84.59 -12.80 -12.33
C GLY A 154 -85.31 -12.62 -10.99
N VAL A 155 -86.33 -13.45 -10.77
CA VAL A 155 -87.06 -13.50 -9.49
C VAL A 155 -86.28 -14.35 -8.49
N THR A 156 -85.94 -13.77 -7.34
CA THR A 156 -85.21 -14.46 -6.27
C THR A 156 -86.07 -15.56 -5.65
N ILE A 157 -85.56 -16.80 -5.58
CA ILE A 157 -86.26 -17.96 -5.00
C ILE A 157 -85.66 -18.36 -3.66
N ARG A 158 -84.32 -18.51 -3.59
CA ARG A 158 -83.59 -19.02 -2.42
C ARG A 158 -84.13 -20.35 -1.87
N GLY A 159 -84.53 -21.25 -2.77
CA GLY A 159 -85.06 -22.57 -2.42
C GLY A 159 -84.01 -23.66 -2.60
N GLN A 160 -84.08 -24.74 -1.82
CA GLN A 160 -83.24 -25.91 -2.04
C GLN A 160 -83.58 -26.60 -3.37
N VAL A 161 -82.56 -27.10 -4.07
CA VAL A 161 -82.76 -27.83 -5.33
C VAL A 161 -83.49 -29.15 -5.07
N SER A 162 -84.68 -29.27 -5.65
CA SER A 162 -85.47 -30.50 -5.76
C SER A 162 -85.96 -30.72 -7.18
N SER A 163 -86.26 -31.97 -7.56
CA SER A 163 -86.74 -32.29 -8.90
C SER A 163 -88.10 -31.67 -9.17
N GLU A 164 -88.95 -31.60 -8.16
CA GLU A 164 -90.32 -31.11 -8.21
C GLU A 164 -90.34 -29.59 -8.40
N LEU A 165 -89.47 -28.86 -7.68
CA LEU A 165 -89.37 -27.41 -7.79
C LEU A 165 -88.87 -26.98 -9.18
N LEU A 166 -87.86 -27.66 -9.72
CA LEU A 166 -87.35 -27.37 -11.06
C LEU A 166 -88.41 -27.63 -12.14
N GLN A 167 -89.13 -28.74 -12.06
CA GLN A 167 -90.23 -29.03 -12.98
C GLN A 167 -91.37 -28.00 -12.88
N THR A 168 -91.67 -27.52 -11.66
CA THR A 168 -92.68 -26.48 -11.43
C THR A 168 -92.26 -25.14 -12.03
N ILE A 169 -90.98 -24.76 -11.89
CA ILE A 169 -90.45 -23.52 -12.45
C ILE A 169 -90.58 -23.51 -13.98
N PHE A 170 -90.22 -24.63 -14.64
CA PHE A 170 -90.24 -24.73 -16.11
C PHE A 170 -91.59 -25.17 -16.70
N TYR A 171 -92.64 -25.34 -15.89
CA TYR A 171 -93.96 -25.72 -16.40
C TYR A 171 -94.48 -24.70 -17.45
N PRO A 172 -94.89 -25.13 -18.66
CA PRO A 172 -95.40 -24.24 -19.70
C PRO A 172 -96.66 -23.49 -19.24
N GLY A 173 -96.51 -22.21 -18.91
CA GLY A 173 -97.57 -21.37 -18.32
C GLY A 173 -97.24 -20.77 -16.95
N SER A 174 -96.15 -21.21 -16.30
CA SER A 174 -95.63 -20.57 -15.08
C SER A 174 -94.96 -19.22 -15.41
N PRO A 175 -95.14 -18.12 -14.65
CA PRO A 175 -94.40 -16.88 -14.90
C PRO A 175 -92.86 -17.02 -14.88
N LEU A 176 -92.34 -18.09 -14.26
CA LEU A 176 -90.91 -18.31 -14.07
C LEU A 176 -90.25 -19.16 -15.17
N HIS A 177 -91.03 -19.76 -16.08
CA HIS A 177 -90.51 -20.69 -17.10
C HIS A 177 -89.74 -20.01 -18.24
N ASP A 178 -89.92 -18.69 -18.40
CA ASP A 178 -89.26 -17.89 -19.44
C ASP A 178 -87.97 -17.27 -18.89
N GLY A 179 -86.84 -17.91 -19.21
CA GLY A 179 -85.51 -17.51 -18.74
C GLY A 179 -84.74 -18.66 -18.11
N ALA A 180 -83.61 -18.32 -17.48
CA ALA A 180 -82.74 -19.28 -16.83
C ALA A 180 -83.00 -19.40 -15.34
N VAL A 181 -82.75 -20.59 -14.80
CA VAL A 181 -82.62 -20.82 -13.36
C VAL A 181 -81.15 -20.77 -13.00
N VAL A 182 -80.78 -19.94 -12.01
CA VAL A 182 -79.41 -19.86 -11.49
C VAL A 182 -79.31 -20.66 -10.19
N ILE A 183 -78.40 -21.63 -10.18
CA ILE A 183 -78.15 -22.50 -9.03
C ILE A 183 -76.74 -22.24 -8.50
N ARG A 184 -76.65 -21.96 -7.20
CA ARG A 184 -75.40 -21.80 -6.46
C ARG A 184 -75.31 -22.89 -5.40
N ALA A 185 -74.30 -23.75 -5.50
CA ALA A 185 -74.19 -24.95 -4.68
C ALA A 185 -75.48 -25.79 -4.78
N ASP A 186 -76.24 -25.94 -3.70
CA ASP A 186 -77.53 -26.66 -3.60
C ASP A 186 -78.78 -25.76 -3.65
N THR A 187 -78.59 -24.46 -3.84
CA THR A 187 -79.68 -23.49 -3.71
C THR A 187 -80.01 -22.87 -5.06
N ILE A 188 -81.29 -22.88 -5.41
CA ILE A 188 -81.83 -22.08 -6.52
C ILE A 188 -81.86 -20.63 -6.06
N VAL A 189 -80.95 -19.81 -6.59
CA VAL A 189 -80.81 -18.40 -6.23
C VAL A 189 -81.95 -17.59 -6.82
N ALA A 190 -82.20 -17.76 -8.13
CA ALA A 190 -83.23 -17.06 -8.87
C ALA A 190 -83.71 -17.88 -10.09
N ALA A 191 -84.90 -17.56 -10.60
CA ALA A 191 -85.46 -18.09 -11.85
C ALA A 191 -85.97 -16.96 -12.75
N GLY A 192 -86.20 -17.26 -14.03
CA GLY A 192 -86.54 -16.25 -15.03
C GLY A 192 -85.37 -15.30 -15.33
N CYS A 193 -84.12 -15.70 -15.08
CA CYS A 193 -82.95 -14.87 -15.30
C CYS A 193 -82.65 -14.70 -16.78
N VAL A 194 -82.25 -13.50 -17.19
CA VAL A 194 -81.87 -13.19 -18.57
C VAL A 194 -80.38 -13.49 -18.77
N LEU A 195 -80.06 -14.40 -19.68
CA LEU A 195 -78.67 -14.72 -20.03
C LEU A 195 -78.21 -13.95 -21.28
N PRO A 196 -76.92 -13.58 -21.37
CA PRO A 196 -76.37 -13.00 -22.59
C PRO A 196 -76.41 -14.03 -23.74
N LEU A 197 -76.78 -13.57 -24.94
CA LEU A 197 -76.79 -14.41 -26.14
C LEU A 197 -75.40 -14.40 -26.81
N THR A 198 -74.92 -15.57 -27.25
CA THR A 198 -73.71 -15.60 -28.09
C THR A 198 -73.94 -14.91 -29.42
N GLN A 199 -72.96 -14.11 -29.84
CA GLN A 199 -72.90 -13.48 -31.16
C GLN A 199 -72.13 -14.35 -32.17
N ARG A 200 -71.56 -15.49 -31.73
CA ARG A 200 -70.81 -16.39 -32.62
C ARG A 200 -71.77 -17.16 -33.52
N PRO A 201 -71.47 -17.32 -34.81
CA PRO A 201 -72.22 -18.22 -35.68
C PRO A 201 -71.99 -19.66 -35.20
N LEU A 202 -73.01 -20.23 -34.55
CA LEU A 202 -72.99 -21.64 -34.16
C LEU A 202 -73.44 -22.48 -35.36
N TYR A 203 -72.48 -23.06 -36.08
CA TYR A 203 -72.75 -23.97 -37.19
C TYR A 203 -73.33 -25.29 -36.65
N ALA A 204 -74.66 -25.40 -36.62
CA ALA A 204 -75.37 -26.63 -36.27
C ALA A 204 -76.25 -27.09 -37.44
N ARG A 205 -76.34 -28.41 -37.67
CA ARG A 205 -77.19 -29.03 -38.72
C ARG A 205 -78.70 -28.75 -38.55
N ARG A 206 -79.14 -28.26 -37.38
CA ARG A 206 -80.51 -27.87 -37.05
C ARG A 206 -80.52 -26.48 -36.42
N ARG A 207 -81.57 -25.68 -36.68
CA ARG A 207 -81.74 -24.33 -36.10
C ARG A 207 -81.68 -24.43 -34.56
N LEU A 208 -80.81 -23.61 -33.95
CA LEU A 208 -80.68 -23.51 -32.50
C LEU A 208 -81.66 -22.47 -31.95
N GLY A 209 -82.44 -22.84 -30.95
CA GLY A 209 -83.33 -21.92 -30.24
C GLY A 209 -82.57 -20.87 -29.40
N THR A 210 -83.30 -19.87 -28.91
CA THR A 210 -82.78 -18.79 -28.06
C THR A 210 -82.11 -19.31 -26.79
N ARG A 211 -82.67 -20.34 -26.13
CA ARG A 211 -82.10 -20.98 -24.94
C ARG A 211 -80.71 -21.58 -25.18
N HIS A 212 -80.45 -22.15 -26.36
CA HIS A 212 -79.13 -22.68 -26.70
C HIS A 212 -78.11 -21.56 -26.89
N ARG A 213 -78.50 -20.45 -27.55
CA ARG A 213 -77.64 -19.28 -27.73
C ARG A 213 -77.34 -18.58 -26.40
N ALA A 214 -78.32 -18.51 -25.51
CA ALA A 214 -78.19 -18.02 -24.14
C ALA A 214 -77.21 -18.87 -23.32
N ALA A 215 -77.32 -20.20 -23.40
CA ALA A 215 -76.43 -21.11 -22.71
C ALA A 215 -74.97 -20.96 -23.16
N VAL A 216 -74.74 -20.89 -24.48
CA VAL A 216 -73.39 -20.64 -25.01
C VAL A 216 -72.90 -19.27 -24.60
N GLY A 217 -73.72 -18.23 -24.73
CA GLY A 217 -73.35 -16.86 -24.38
C GLY A 217 -72.93 -16.72 -22.92
N LEU A 218 -73.69 -17.26 -21.96
CA LEU A 218 -73.26 -17.25 -20.56
C LEU A 218 -71.94 -18.02 -20.37
N SER A 219 -71.79 -19.19 -20.99
CA SER A 219 -70.58 -20.01 -20.85
C SER A 219 -69.31 -19.42 -21.50
N GLU A 220 -69.44 -18.39 -22.33
CA GLU A 220 -68.30 -17.61 -22.87
C GLU A 220 -67.78 -16.58 -21.85
N HIS A 221 -68.67 -16.06 -21.01
CA HIS A 221 -68.37 -14.97 -20.07
C HIS A 221 -68.13 -15.44 -18.65
N ALA A 222 -68.65 -16.62 -18.27
CA ALA A 222 -68.48 -17.23 -16.96
C ALA A 222 -68.03 -18.69 -17.07
N ASP A 223 -67.40 -19.21 -16.02
CA ASP A 223 -67.03 -20.63 -15.92
C ASP A 223 -68.21 -21.52 -15.50
N ALA A 224 -69.44 -21.07 -15.77
CA ALA A 224 -70.68 -21.78 -15.49
C ALA A 224 -70.90 -22.98 -16.41
N LEU A 225 -71.62 -23.98 -15.91
CA LEU A 225 -72.18 -25.07 -16.72
C LEU A 225 -73.66 -24.79 -16.91
N VAL A 226 -74.09 -24.69 -18.17
CA VAL A 226 -75.49 -24.39 -18.48
C VAL A 226 -76.14 -25.59 -19.15
N ILE A 227 -77.16 -26.16 -18.52
CA ILE A 227 -77.97 -27.27 -19.05
C ILE A 227 -79.13 -26.69 -19.85
N VAL A 228 -79.41 -27.26 -21.02
CA VAL A 228 -80.52 -26.89 -21.88
C VAL A 228 -81.33 -28.12 -22.22
N VAL A 229 -82.65 -28.03 -22.09
CA VAL A 229 -83.60 -29.02 -22.65
C VAL A 229 -84.38 -28.33 -23.77
N SER A 230 -84.41 -28.94 -24.95
CA SER A 230 -85.13 -28.40 -26.11
C SER A 230 -86.63 -28.64 -25.97
N GLU A 231 -87.44 -27.57 -26.06
CA GLU A 231 -88.90 -27.68 -26.11
C GLU A 231 -89.45 -28.31 -27.40
N GLU A 232 -88.69 -28.20 -28.50
CA GLU A 232 -89.09 -28.77 -29.81
C GLU A 232 -88.79 -30.27 -29.89
N THR A 233 -87.64 -30.69 -29.36
CA THR A 233 -87.10 -32.04 -29.59
C THR A 233 -86.99 -32.90 -28.34
N GLY A 234 -86.96 -32.29 -27.15
CA GLY A 234 -86.61 -32.96 -25.90
C GLY A 234 -85.09 -33.16 -25.73
N ASP A 235 -84.25 -32.84 -26.72
CA ASP A 235 -82.80 -33.04 -26.65
C ASP A 235 -82.17 -32.30 -25.45
N ILE A 236 -81.35 -33.02 -24.69
CA ILE A 236 -80.52 -32.45 -23.62
C ILE A 236 -79.19 -31.97 -24.20
N SER A 237 -78.80 -30.74 -23.87
CA SER A 237 -77.53 -30.13 -24.25
C SER A 237 -76.85 -29.49 -23.04
N VAL A 238 -75.52 -29.39 -23.06
CA VAL A 238 -74.75 -28.67 -22.03
C VAL A 238 -73.80 -27.68 -22.70
N ALA A 239 -73.81 -26.43 -22.25
CA ALA A 239 -72.86 -25.41 -22.63
C ALA A 239 -71.82 -25.18 -21.52
N ARG A 240 -70.54 -25.20 -21.89
CA ARG A 240 -69.42 -24.92 -20.99
C ARG A 240 -68.25 -24.34 -21.77
N GLN A 241 -67.63 -23.27 -21.25
CA GLN A 241 -66.48 -22.59 -21.88
C GLN A 241 -66.72 -22.22 -23.37
N GLY A 242 -67.93 -21.76 -23.69
CA GLY A 242 -68.33 -21.36 -25.04
C GLY A 242 -68.53 -22.51 -26.02
N SER A 243 -68.50 -23.77 -25.56
CA SER A 243 -68.76 -24.96 -26.37
C SER A 243 -70.10 -25.58 -25.99
N LEU A 244 -70.89 -26.00 -26.98
CA LEU A 244 -72.18 -26.67 -26.79
C LEU A 244 -72.06 -28.16 -27.10
N LEU A 245 -72.24 -29.01 -26.09
CA LEU A 245 -72.26 -30.46 -26.19
C LEU A 245 -73.70 -30.93 -26.38
N ARG A 246 -74.00 -31.58 -27.51
CA ARG A 246 -75.34 -32.06 -27.86
C ARG A 246 -75.32 -33.18 -28.92
N PRO A 247 -76.38 -34.01 -28.99
CA PRO A 247 -77.29 -34.32 -27.89
C PRO A 247 -76.58 -35.16 -26.82
N LEU A 248 -77.04 -35.09 -25.57
CA LEU A 248 -76.50 -35.86 -24.46
C LEU A 248 -77.56 -36.84 -23.93
N ASP A 249 -77.13 -38.05 -23.58
CA ASP A 249 -77.94 -38.97 -22.77
C ASP A 249 -77.82 -38.61 -21.27
N THR A 250 -78.73 -39.15 -20.46
CA THR A 250 -78.77 -38.88 -19.01
C THR A 250 -77.51 -39.35 -18.30
N ALA A 251 -76.90 -40.44 -18.77
CA ALA A 251 -75.63 -40.96 -18.25
C ALA A 251 -74.46 -39.98 -18.51
N THR A 252 -74.35 -39.43 -19.72
CA THR A 252 -73.30 -38.46 -20.06
C THR A 252 -73.57 -37.11 -19.38
N LEU A 253 -74.82 -36.69 -19.24
CA LEU A 253 -75.18 -35.51 -18.42
C LEU A 253 -74.69 -35.68 -16.98
N ARG A 254 -75.00 -36.82 -16.34
CA ARG A 254 -74.58 -37.13 -14.98
C ARG A 254 -73.06 -37.06 -14.83
N ARG A 255 -72.31 -37.63 -15.79
CA ARG A 255 -70.84 -37.59 -15.80
C ARG A 255 -70.30 -36.16 -15.92
N ASN A 256 -70.88 -35.34 -16.80
CA ASN A 256 -70.50 -33.94 -16.97
C ASN A 256 -70.76 -33.11 -15.71
N LEU A 257 -71.86 -33.37 -15.00
CA LEU A 257 -72.18 -32.72 -13.73
C LEU A 257 -71.18 -33.09 -12.63
N TYR A 258 -70.84 -34.37 -12.46
CA TYR A 258 -69.79 -34.76 -11.50
C TYR A 258 -68.43 -34.15 -11.85
N GLN A 259 -68.05 -34.11 -13.14
CA GLN A 259 -66.82 -33.44 -13.57
C GLN A 259 -66.82 -31.92 -13.38
N PHE A 260 -68.00 -31.29 -13.36
CA PHE A 260 -68.13 -29.87 -13.09
C PHE A 260 -67.95 -29.56 -11.61
N PHE A 261 -68.62 -30.33 -10.75
CA PHE A 261 -68.60 -30.13 -9.31
C PHE A 261 -67.35 -30.67 -8.59
N ILE A 262 -66.74 -31.73 -9.13
CA ILE A 262 -65.53 -32.35 -8.58
C ILE A 262 -64.35 -32.03 -9.52
N PRO A 263 -63.60 -30.94 -9.29
CA PRO A 263 -62.29 -30.82 -9.90
C PRO A 263 -61.35 -31.89 -9.32
N ILE A 264 -60.56 -32.54 -10.17
CA ILE A 264 -59.51 -33.49 -9.79
C ILE A 264 -58.68 -32.88 -8.65
N THR A 265 -58.72 -33.49 -7.47
CA THR A 265 -58.05 -33.05 -6.26
C THR A 265 -56.53 -32.92 -6.47
N PRO A 266 -55.91 -31.82 -6.06
CA PRO A 266 -54.58 -31.87 -5.49
C PRO A 266 -54.74 -31.61 -3.99
N THR A 267 -54.66 -32.67 -3.21
CA THR A 267 -54.35 -32.61 -1.77
C THR A 267 -53.03 -31.84 -1.64
N GLU A 268 -53.03 -30.66 -1.02
CA GLU A 268 -51.94 -30.07 -0.20
C GLU A 268 -52.00 -28.52 -0.18
N PRO A 269 -51.73 -27.88 0.97
CA PRO A 269 -51.78 -26.43 1.14
C PRO A 269 -50.66 -25.67 0.39
N PHE A 270 -50.92 -24.38 0.14
CA PHE A 270 -50.11 -23.47 -0.67
C PHE A 270 -48.68 -23.30 -0.13
N SER A 271 -47.66 -23.63 -0.94
CA SER A 271 -46.24 -23.46 -0.62
C SER A 271 -45.52 -22.65 -1.70
N MET A 272 -44.93 -21.51 -1.32
CA MET A 272 -44.21 -20.58 -2.20
C MET A 272 -43.03 -21.24 -2.93
N ARG A 273 -42.34 -22.19 -2.27
CA ARG A 273 -41.25 -23.01 -2.84
C ARG A 273 -41.73 -23.90 -4.00
N ARG A 274 -42.96 -24.41 -3.96
CA ARG A 274 -43.51 -25.24 -5.05
C ARG A 274 -44.11 -24.40 -6.18
N LEU A 275 -44.56 -23.17 -5.91
CA LEU A 275 -45.00 -22.24 -6.95
C LEU A 275 -43.83 -21.85 -7.84
N PHE A 276 -42.68 -21.53 -7.23
CA PHE A 276 -41.40 -21.38 -7.92
C PHE A 276 -41.02 -22.64 -8.71
N ARG A 277 -41.08 -23.84 -8.09
CA ARG A 277 -40.79 -25.11 -8.82
C ARG A 277 -41.79 -25.43 -9.93
N ARG A 278 -43.06 -25.04 -9.84
CA ARG A 278 -44.08 -25.23 -10.90
C ARG A 278 -43.89 -24.22 -12.02
N LEU A 279 -43.49 -22.99 -11.70
CA LEU A 279 -43.10 -21.97 -12.68
C LEU A 279 -41.85 -22.43 -13.44
N LEU A 280 -40.82 -22.90 -12.73
CA LEU A 280 -39.62 -23.53 -13.29
C LEU A 280 -39.93 -24.79 -14.10
N LYS A 281 -40.78 -25.72 -13.62
CA LYS A 281 -41.18 -26.92 -14.40
C LYS A 281 -42.03 -26.59 -15.63
N ARG A 282 -42.78 -25.48 -15.65
CA ARG A 282 -43.49 -24.99 -16.84
C ARG A 282 -42.56 -24.29 -17.83
N LEU A 283 -41.49 -23.66 -17.33
CA LEU A 283 -40.42 -23.10 -18.16
C LEU A 283 -39.55 -24.23 -18.77
N TRP A 284 -39.36 -25.34 -18.06
CA TRP A 284 -38.49 -26.46 -18.49
C TRP A 284 -39.20 -27.60 -19.23
N LYS A 285 -40.53 -27.57 -19.39
CA LYS A 285 -41.22 -28.57 -20.25
C LYS A 285 -40.86 -28.29 -21.71
N ARG A 286 -40.00 -29.14 -22.29
CA ARG A 286 -39.71 -29.20 -23.73
C ARG A 286 -41.04 -29.14 -24.51
N PRO A 287 -41.28 -28.13 -25.37
CA PRO A 287 -42.43 -28.17 -26.24
C PRO A 287 -42.19 -29.24 -27.30
N SER A 288 -43.17 -30.12 -27.47
CA SER A 288 -43.35 -30.91 -28.68
C SER A 288 -43.29 -29.96 -29.89
N VAL A 289 -42.47 -30.35 -30.88
CA VAL A 289 -42.08 -29.63 -32.10
C VAL A 289 -42.97 -28.40 -32.43
N PRO A 290 -42.50 -27.17 -32.17
CA PRO A 290 -43.28 -25.97 -32.44
C PRO A 290 -43.37 -25.67 -33.94
N THR A 291 -44.55 -25.28 -34.41
CA THR A 291 -44.79 -24.78 -35.77
C THR A 291 -43.93 -23.53 -36.07
N MET A 292 -43.46 -23.34 -37.30
CA MET A 292 -42.57 -22.23 -37.69
C MET A 292 -43.08 -20.83 -37.27
N ARG A 293 -44.40 -20.59 -37.29
CA ARG A 293 -45.02 -19.35 -36.79
C ARG A 293 -44.90 -19.14 -35.27
N GLN A 294 -44.92 -20.22 -34.48
CA GLN A 294 -44.79 -20.14 -33.02
C GLN A 294 -43.34 -19.87 -32.60
N MET A 295 -42.36 -20.40 -33.34
CA MET A 295 -40.94 -20.11 -33.10
C MET A 295 -40.63 -18.62 -33.30
N VAL A 296 -41.15 -17.99 -34.35
CA VAL A 296 -40.93 -16.55 -34.62
C VAL A 296 -41.53 -15.67 -33.51
N SER A 297 -42.70 -16.03 -32.97
CA SER A 297 -43.31 -15.27 -31.88
C SER A 297 -42.58 -15.40 -30.54
N GLU A 298 -42.03 -16.57 -30.23
CA GLU A 298 -41.29 -16.79 -28.98
C GLU A 298 -39.87 -16.19 -29.08
N LEU A 299 -39.24 -16.23 -30.26
CA LEU A 299 -37.99 -15.51 -30.55
C LEU A 299 -38.15 -13.99 -30.45
N GLY A 300 -39.27 -13.44 -30.92
CA GLY A 300 -39.55 -12.00 -30.78
C GLY A 300 -39.72 -11.56 -29.33
N VAL A 301 -40.36 -12.37 -28.50
CA VAL A 301 -40.51 -12.10 -27.05
C VAL A 301 -39.17 -12.24 -26.32
N LEU A 302 -38.37 -13.26 -26.67
CA LEU A 302 -37.03 -13.41 -26.12
C LEU A 302 -36.13 -12.22 -26.52
N GLY A 303 -36.12 -11.84 -27.80
CA GLY A 303 -35.37 -10.70 -28.29
C GLY A 303 -35.75 -9.39 -27.58
N LEU A 304 -37.05 -9.11 -27.47
CA LEU A 304 -37.53 -7.93 -26.74
C LEU A 304 -37.16 -7.97 -25.25
N SER A 305 -37.22 -9.15 -24.62
CA SER A 305 -36.81 -9.30 -23.21
C SER A 305 -35.33 -9.04 -22.99
N VAL A 306 -34.47 -9.46 -23.93
CA VAL A 306 -33.03 -9.20 -23.87
C VAL A 306 -32.75 -7.71 -24.06
N VAL A 307 -33.39 -7.04 -25.02
CA VAL A 307 -33.20 -5.60 -25.25
C VAL A 307 -33.63 -4.78 -24.03
N LEU A 308 -34.81 -5.07 -23.46
CA LEU A 308 -35.28 -4.38 -22.26
C LEU A 308 -34.37 -4.67 -21.07
N ALA A 309 -33.99 -5.93 -20.86
CA ALA A 309 -33.10 -6.32 -19.78
C ALA A 309 -31.75 -5.62 -19.89
N VAL A 310 -31.04 -5.74 -21.01
CA VAL A 310 -29.74 -5.09 -21.23
C VAL A 310 -29.86 -3.58 -21.07
N GLY A 311 -30.90 -2.93 -21.63
CA GLY A 311 -31.11 -1.50 -21.50
C GLY A 311 -31.29 -1.06 -20.04
N THR A 312 -32.21 -1.71 -19.30
CA THR A 312 -32.45 -1.40 -17.88
C THR A 312 -31.25 -1.73 -16.99
N TRP A 313 -30.62 -2.87 -17.22
CA TRP A 313 -29.46 -3.34 -16.47
C TRP A 313 -28.28 -2.40 -16.64
N THR A 314 -27.99 -1.99 -17.88
CA THR A 314 -26.94 -1.01 -18.19
C THR A 314 -27.24 0.33 -17.52
N PHE A 315 -28.48 0.82 -17.59
CA PHE A 315 -28.87 2.08 -16.97
C PHE A 315 -28.68 2.06 -15.45
N ILE A 316 -29.12 0.98 -14.79
CA ILE A 316 -29.01 0.82 -13.34
C ILE A 316 -27.55 0.71 -12.91
N ILE A 317 -26.75 -0.08 -13.62
CA ILE A 317 -25.32 -0.25 -13.29
C ILE A 317 -24.55 1.03 -13.54
N GLN A 318 -24.82 1.75 -14.63
CA GLN A 318 -24.16 3.02 -14.89
C GLN A 318 -24.46 4.06 -13.80
N ALA A 319 -25.65 3.99 -13.17
CA ALA A 319 -26.04 4.87 -12.08
C ALA A 319 -25.47 4.45 -10.71
N THR A 320 -25.24 3.17 -10.49
CA THR A 320 -24.78 2.61 -9.19
C THR A 320 -23.27 2.43 -9.13
N ASP A 321 -22.64 2.05 -10.23
CA ASP A 321 -21.21 1.85 -10.37
C ASP A 321 -20.75 2.47 -11.70
N PRO A 322 -20.47 3.78 -11.75
CA PRO A 322 -20.07 4.43 -12.97
C PRO A 322 -18.67 3.98 -13.41
N VAL A 323 -18.43 4.00 -14.73
CA VAL A 323 -17.08 3.84 -15.28
C VAL A 323 -16.34 5.17 -15.15
N VAL A 324 -15.17 5.15 -14.54
CA VAL A 324 -14.34 6.30 -14.20
C VAL A 324 -12.94 6.16 -14.78
N GLN A 325 -12.26 7.30 -14.98
CA GLN A 325 -10.84 7.34 -15.35
C GLN A 325 -10.02 7.73 -14.12
N LEU A 326 -8.89 7.05 -13.92
CA LEU A 326 -7.96 7.29 -12.82
C LEU A 326 -6.55 7.44 -13.38
N ARG A 327 -5.85 8.49 -12.93
CA ARG A 327 -4.40 8.60 -13.12
C ARG A 327 -3.71 7.85 -12.00
N LEU A 328 -2.95 6.82 -12.36
CA LEU A 328 -2.12 6.07 -11.44
C LEU A 328 -0.69 6.57 -11.54
N GLU A 329 -0.10 6.79 -10.37
CA GLU A 329 1.29 7.20 -10.22
C GLU A 329 2.07 6.09 -9.53
N ASN A 330 3.39 6.10 -9.68
CA ASN A 330 4.30 5.17 -9.02
C ASN A 330 4.10 3.69 -9.41
N ILE A 331 3.82 3.40 -10.68
CA ILE A 331 3.76 2.02 -11.18
C ILE A 331 5.20 1.51 -11.35
N PRO A 332 5.62 0.44 -10.66
CA PRO A 332 6.99 -0.06 -10.74
C PRO A 332 7.31 -0.63 -12.13
N VAL A 333 8.49 -0.30 -12.64
CA VAL A 333 9.01 -0.82 -13.91
C VAL A 333 9.90 -2.04 -13.65
N SER A 334 9.68 -3.10 -14.42
CA SER A 334 10.47 -4.33 -14.41
C SER A 334 10.95 -4.62 -15.82
N VAL A 335 12.23 -4.98 -15.94
CA VAL A 335 12.85 -5.38 -17.19
C VAL A 335 12.87 -6.90 -17.26
N THR A 336 12.40 -7.47 -18.37
CA THR A 336 12.37 -8.92 -18.62
C THR A 336 13.16 -9.28 -19.87
N ASP A 337 13.45 -10.58 -20.02
CA ASP A 337 14.02 -11.16 -21.26
C ASP A 337 15.42 -10.62 -21.62
N MET A 338 16.26 -10.43 -20.60
CA MET A 338 17.63 -9.92 -20.77
C MET A 338 18.48 -10.90 -21.62
N PRO A 339 19.07 -10.44 -22.75
CA PRO A 339 19.90 -11.29 -23.59
C PRO A 339 21.12 -11.86 -22.84
N PRO A 340 21.56 -13.09 -23.14
CA PRO A 340 22.73 -13.69 -22.50
C PRO A 340 23.99 -12.86 -22.78
N ASN A 341 24.88 -12.77 -21.79
CA ASN A 341 26.13 -11.99 -21.86
C ASN A 341 25.94 -10.49 -22.15
N THR A 342 24.83 -9.90 -21.70
CA THR A 342 24.62 -8.45 -21.78
C THR A 342 24.42 -7.84 -20.39
N ILE A 343 24.58 -6.53 -20.29
CA ILE A 343 24.31 -5.73 -19.09
C ILE A 343 23.74 -4.37 -19.50
N LEU A 344 22.87 -3.80 -18.66
CA LEU A 344 22.31 -2.46 -18.86
C LEU A 344 23.32 -1.40 -18.43
N MET A 345 23.56 -0.41 -19.29
CA MET A 345 24.45 0.72 -19.04
C MET A 345 23.74 1.88 -18.34
N ASN A 346 22.42 2.00 -18.52
CA ASN A 346 21.58 2.97 -17.85
C ASN A 346 20.45 2.27 -17.08
N ASN A 347 19.96 2.91 -16.01
CA ASN A 347 18.87 2.37 -15.22
C ASN A 347 17.52 2.86 -15.77
N PRO A 348 16.52 1.98 -15.93
CA PRO A 348 15.16 2.41 -16.23
C PRO A 348 14.62 3.29 -15.08
N PRO A 349 13.63 4.17 -15.35
CA PRO A 349 12.95 4.91 -14.31
C PRO A 349 12.32 3.95 -13.29
N ALA A 350 12.45 4.26 -12.00
CA ALA A 350 11.93 3.40 -10.93
C ALA A 350 10.40 3.22 -11.00
N SER A 351 9.70 4.22 -11.52
CA SER A 351 8.27 4.17 -11.71
C SER A 351 7.79 5.03 -12.88
N ILE A 352 6.58 4.72 -13.37
CA ILE A 352 5.88 5.48 -14.41
C ILE A 352 4.46 5.83 -13.99
N SER A 353 3.81 6.68 -14.77
CA SER A 353 2.39 6.99 -14.61
C SER A 353 1.54 6.46 -15.76
N ALA A 354 0.28 6.15 -15.47
CA ALA A 354 -0.65 5.66 -16.48
C ALA A 354 -2.06 6.19 -16.22
N LEU A 355 -2.79 6.48 -17.30
CA LEU A 355 -4.22 6.74 -17.23
C LEU A 355 -4.95 5.43 -17.48
N VAL A 356 -5.75 5.00 -16.51
CA VAL A 356 -6.54 3.78 -16.60
C VAL A 356 -8.04 4.09 -16.52
N GLN A 357 -8.84 3.25 -17.17
CA GLN A 357 -10.29 3.27 -17.13
C GLN A 357 -10.77 2.02 -16.39
N THR A 358 -11.67 2.21 -15.43
CA THR A 358 -12.19 1.16 -14.56
C THR A 358 -13.55 1.56 -13.98
N THR A 359 -14.12 0.71 -13.13
CA THR A 359 -15.37 0.93 -12.41
C THR A 359 -15.09 1.58 -11.05
N GLU A 360 -16.05 2.32 -10.49
CA GLU A 360 -15.88 2.95 -9.17
C GLU A 360 -15.67 1.93 -8.05
N SER A 361 -16.36 0.79 -8.12
CA SER A 361 -16.17 -0.34 -7.22
C SER A 361 -14.74 -0.90 -7.24
N VAL A 362 -14.14 -1.03 -8.42
CA VAL A 362 -12.77 -1.53 -8.58
C VAL A 362 -11.76 -0.44 -8.22
N ARG A 363 -12.04 0.84 -8.53
CA ARG A 363 -11.19 1.99 -8.15
C ARG A 363 -10.80 1.96 -6.67
N GLN A 364 -11.75 1.64 -5.79
CA GLN A 364 -11.50 1.60 -4.33
C GLN A 364 -10.51 0.50 -3.90
N THR A 365 -10.29 -0.50 -4.75
CA THR A 365 -9.38 -1.63 -4.49
C THR A 365 -8.04 -1.51 -5.23
N LEU A 366 -7.94 -0.60 -6.22
CA LEU A 366 -6.75 -0.45 -7.04
C LEU A 366 -5.70 0.41 -6.32
N GLY A 367 -4.50 -0.13 -6.20
CA GLY A 367 -3.30 0.61 -5.83
C GLY A 367 -2.27 0.61 -6.96
N SER A 368 -1.20 1.40 -6.80
CA SER A 368 -0.07 1.41 -7.75
C SER A 368 0.63 0.05 -7.88
N ARG A 369 0.51 -0.81 -6.85
CA ARG A 369 1.06 -2.17 -6.82
C ARG A 369 0.23 -3.20 -7.61
N SER A 370 -1.01 -2.89 -7.98
CA SER A 370 -1.88 -3.78 -8.76
C SER A 370 -1.54 -3.80 -10.26
N PHE A 371 -0.41 -3.18 -10.62
CA PHE A 371 0.05 -2.99 -11.99
C PHE A 371 1.55 -3.24 -12.04
N GLN A 372 1.99 -3.92 -13.09
CA GLN A 372 3.40 -4.09 -13.41
C GLN A 372 3.65 -3.50 -14.80
N ALA A 373 4.58 -2.55 -14.88
CA ALA A 373 5.08 -2.05 -16.15
C ALA A 373 6.27 -2.92 -16.56
N VAL A 374 6.15 -3.59 -17.70
CA VAL A 374 7.16 -4.52 -18.21
C VAL A 374 7.80 -3.94 -19.47
N VAL A 375 9.13 -3.99 -19.50
CA VAL A 375 9.97 -3.67 -20.65
C VAL A 375 10.71 -4.94 -21.03
N SER A 376 10.41 -5.50 -22.19
CA SER A 376 11.04 -6.74 -22.67
C SER A 376 12.23 -6.41 -23.57
N LEU A 377 13.38 -7.03 -23.29
CA LEU A 377 14.62 -6.90 -24.05
C LEU A 377 14.82 -8.05 -25.06
N GLU A 378 13.78 -8.85 -25.30
CA GLU A 378 13.86 -10.07 -26.10
C GLU A 378 14.37 -9.78 -27.51
N GLY A 379 15.45 -10.45 -27.91
CA GLY A 379 16.01 -10.37 -29.27
C GLY A 379 16.78 -9.08 -29.59
N LEU A 380 17.08 -8.24 -28.59
CA LEU A 380 17.87 -7.03 -28.81
C LEU A 380 19.38 -7.30 -28.80
N GLU A 381 20.10 -6.64 -29.71
CA GLU A 381 21.57 -6.64 -29.78
C GLU A 381 22.16 -5.52 -28.91
N PRO A 382 23.45 -5.56 -28.54
CA PRO A 382 24.11 -4.47 -27.84
C PRO A 382 23.99 -3.13 -28.60
N GLY A 383 23.65 -2.04 -27.89
CA GLY A 383 23.39 -0.71 -28.45
C GLY A 383 22.31 0.06 -27.69
N GLU A 384 21.98 1.26 -28.16
CA GLU A 384 20.86 2.06 -27.65
C GLU A 384 19.54 1.62 -28.29
N HIS A 385 18.51 1.40 -27.47
CA HIS A 385 17.19 0.97 -27.91
C HIS A 385 16.07 1.74 -27.18
N SER A 386 15.08 2.20 -27.94
CA SER A 386 13.86 2.81 -27.40
C SER A 386 12.74 1.76 -27.34
N ILE A 387 12.40 1.28 -26.14
CA ILE A 387 11.55 0.11 -25.96
C ILE A 387 10.17 0.53 -25.45
N PRO A 388 9.06 0.09 -26.09
CA PRO A 388 7.72 0.45 -25.66
C PRO A 388 7.33 -0.22 -24.34
N VAL A 389 6.74 0.55 -23.44
CA VAL A 389 6.32 0.04 -22.12
C VAL A 389 4.97 -0.67 -22.21
N LYS A 390 4.94 -1.94 -21.80
CA LYS A 390 3.72 -2.75 -21.68
C LYS A 390 3.26 -2.75 -20.22
N ILE A 391 2.08 -2.19 -19.95
CA ILE A 391 1.46 -2.29 -18.62
C ILE A 391 0.45 -3.42 -18.63
N GLN A 392 0.68 -4.43 -17.80
CA GLN A 392 -0.22 -5.56 -17.65
C GLN A 392 -1.07 -5.33 -16.37
N PRO A 393 -2.39 -5.10 -16.49
CA PRO A 393 -3.25 -5.02 -15.31
C PRO A 393 -3.47 -6.42 -14.72
N GLU A 394 -3.46 -6.55 -13.39
CA GLU A 394 -3.79 -7.81 -12.72
C GLU A 394 -5.27 -8.18 -12.89
N LEU A 395 -6.14 -7.17 -12.97
CA LEU A 395 -7.59 -7.32 -13.10
C LEU A 395 -8.03 -7.09 -14.54
N ARG A 396 -8.83 -8.00 -15.08
CA ARG A 396 -9.43 -7.89 -16.43
C ARG A 396 -10.34 -6.66 -16.58
N GLN A 397 -10.87 -6.16 -15.47
CA GLN A 397 -11.81 -5.03 -15.44
C GLN A 397 -11.13 -3.66 -15.56
N VAL A 398 -9.81 -3.62 -15.80
CA VAL A 398 -9.05 -2.38 -15.96
C VAL A 398 -8.48 -2.29 -17.37
N GLN A 399 -8.69 -1.15 -18.01
CA GLN A 399 -8.13 -0.84 -19.32
C GLN A 399 -7.15 0.32 -19.22
N VAL A 400 -5.94 0.13 -19.75
CA VAL A 400 -4.93 1.20 -19.80
C VAL A 400 -5.18 2.06 -21.05
N LEU A 401 -5.44 3.35 -20.85
CA LEU A 401 -5.70 4.32 -21.91
C LEU A 401 -4.42 4.97 -22.42
N SER A 402 -3.57 5.42 -21.49
CA SER A 402 -2.29 6.05 -21.81
C SER A 402 -1.24 5.74 -20.75
N ARG A 403 0.02 5.92 -21.12
CA ARG A 403 1.22 5.59 -20.35
C ARG A 403 2.21 6.72 -20.55
N ASP A 404 2.89 7.11 -19.49
CA ASP A 404 3.84 8.21 -19.50
C ASP A 404 5.07 7.85 -18.65
N PRO A 405 6.25 7.63 -19.28
CA PRO A 405 6.53 7.69 -20.72
C PRO A 405 6.00 6.46 -21.51
N GLN A 406 5.85 6.60 -22.83
CA GLN A 406 5.42 5.49 -23.70
C GLN A 406 6.57 4.54 -24.08
N VAL A 407 7.78 5.08 -24.16
CA VAL A 407 9.02 4.37 -24.47
C VAL A 407 10.05 4.66 -23.40
N ILE A 408 10.90 3.68 -23.10
CA ILE A 408 12.05 3.85 -22.21
C ILE A 408 13.30 3.57 -23.05
N ASP A 409 14.23 4.52 -23.04
CA ASP A 409 15.51 4.40 -23.71
C ASP A 409 16.47 3.61 -22.82
N LEU A 410 16.92 2.45 -23.31
CA LEU A 410 17.85 1.56 -22.61
C LEU A 410 19.08 1.30 -23.48
N GLU A 411 20.24 1.31 -22.85
CA GLU A 411 21.53 1.02 -23.49
C GLU A 411 22.05 -0.33 -23.00
N LEU A 412 22.27 -1.25 -23.95
CA LEU A 412 22.75 -2.60 -23.72
C LEU A 412 24.22 -2.70 -24.12
N ALA A 413 25.06 -3.17 -23.21
CA ALA A 413 26.45 -3.50 -23.51
C ALA A 413 26.67 -5.01 -23.41
N SER A 414 27.53 -5.55 -24.27
CA SER A 414 28.01 -6.92 -24.13
C SER A 414 28.99 -7.02 -22.96
N VAL A 415 28.91 -8.12 -22.22
CA VAL A 415 29.84 -8.48 -21.15
C VAL A 415 31.03 -9.18 -21.78
N VAL A 416 32.22 -8.64 -21.58
CA VAL A 416 33.48 -9.18 -22.11
C VAL A 416 34.40 -9.53 -20.95
N THR A 417 35.17 -10.59 -21.11
CA THR A 417 36.23 -10.99 -20.18
C THR A 417 37.59 -10.70 -20.78
N ARG A 418 38.47 -10.08 -19.98
CA ARG A 418 39.85 -9.75 -20.38
C ARG A 418 40.81 -10.14 -19.25
N THR A 419 41.87 -10.87 -19.58
CA THR A 419 42.93 -11.20 -18.62
C THR A 419 43.98 -10.10 -18.62
N VAL A 420 44.35 -9.61 -17.43
CA VAL A 420 45.32 -8.53 -17.25
C VAL A 420 46.33 -8.91 -16.16
N GLU A 421 47.59 -8.52 -16.34
CA GLU A 421 48.65 -8.71 -15.34
C GLU A 421 48.54 -7.70 -14.21
N VAL A 422 48.81 -8.14 -12.98
CA VAL A 422 48.79 -7.28 -11.80
C VAL A 422 50.16 -6.64 -11.57
N GLN A 423 50.18 -5.32 -11.52
CA GLN A 423 51.37 -4.55 -11.17
C GLN A 423 51.39 -4.20 -9.68
N VAL A 424 52.55 -4.34 -9.04
CA VAL A 424 52.74 -3.98 -7.63
C VAL A 424 53.52 -2.69 -7.53
N GLU A 425 52.95 -1.74 -6.80
CA GLU A 425 53.64 -0.53 -6.38
C GLU A 425 54.06 -0.67 -4.91
N LEU A 426 55.37 -0.72 -4.65
CA LEU A 426 55.86 -0.70 -3.27
C LEU A 426 55.98 0.75 -2.80
N LEU A 427 55.28 1.08 -1.72
CA LEU A 427 55.32 2.39 -1.09
C LEU A 427 56.41 2.42 -0.01
N GLY A 428 57.15 3.52 0.10
CA GLY A 428 58.14 3.73 1.17
C GLY A 428 59.46 2.95 1.02
N LYS A 429 59.87 2.62 -0.21
CA LYS A 429 61.16 1.94 -0.49
C LYS A 429 62.35 2.69 0.10
N ASP A 430 62.34 4.02 0.02
CA ASP A 430 63.44 4.88 0.48
C ASP A 430 63.47 5.05 2.00
N SER A 431 62.38 4.70 2.69
CA SER A 431 62.26 4.73 4.15
C SER A 431 62.69 3.41 4.81
N LEU A 432 63.19 2.45 4.04
CA LEU A 432 63.75 1.21 4.58
C LEU A 432 65.11 1.50 5.23
N SER A 433 65.32 1.05 6.46
CA SER A 433 66.63 1.17 7.11
C SER A 433 67.73 0.55 6.24
N ARG A 434 68.92 1.19 6.21
CA ARG A 434 70.11 0.69 5.50
C ARG A 434 70.57 -0.68 6.01
N ALA A 435 70.13 -1.11 7.19
CA ALA A 435 70.38 -2.44 7.71
C ALA A 435 69.60 -3.54 6.96
N TYR A 436 68.62 -3.20 6.12
CA TYR A 436 67.80 -4.15 5.38
C TYR A 436 67.85 -3.91 3.87
N GLN A 437 67.52 -4.94 3.09
CA GLN A 437 67.38 -4.86 1.64
C GLN A 437 66.24 -5.74 1.15
N LEU A 438 65.61 -5.31 0.06
CA LEU A 438 64.64 -6.11 -0.69
C LEU A 438 65.40 -7.18 -1.48
N LEU A 439 64.98 -8.43 -1.34
CA LEU A 439 65.55 -9.54 -2.10
C LEU A 439 64.64 -9.87 -3.29
N GLY A 440 65.11 -9.56 -4.50
CA GLY A 440 64.36 -9.80 -5.74
C GLY A 440 63.20 -8.82 -5.97
N THR A 441 62.32 -9.18 -6.90
CA THR A 441 61.08 -8.43 -7.19
C THR A 441 59.91 -8.96 -6.36
N PRO A 442 58.91 -8.13 -6.04
CA PRO A 442 57.68 -8.59 -5.39
C PRO A 442 57.02 -9.74 -6.16
N ILE A 443 56.62 -10.79 -5.45
CA ILE A 443 55.93 -11.93 -6.04
C ILE A 443 54.43 -11.75 -5.80
N VAL A 444 53.65 -11.75 -6.88
CA VAL A 444 52.18 -11.67 -6.84
C VAL A 444 51.59 -13.04 -7.16
N ARG A 445 50.61 -13.48 -6.35
CA ARG A 445 49.88 -14.72 -6.58
C ARG A 445 48.37 -14.47 -6.50
N PRO A 446 47.60 -14.73 -7.58
CA PRO A 446 48.03 -15.01 -8.96
C PRO A 446 48.63 -13.77 -9.67
N GLN A 447 49.47 -13.99 -10.70
CA GLN A 447 50.10 -12.91 -11.49
C GLN A 447 49.12 -12.21 -12.45
N THR A 448 48.09 -12.93 -12.87
CA THR A 448 47.06 -12.45 -13.79
C THR A 448 45.70 -12.54 -13.15
N VAL A 449 44.83 -11.59 -13.47
CA VAL A 449 43.44 -11.56 -13.01
C VAL A 449 42.50 -11.44 -14.19
N VAL A 450 41.30 -11.98 -14.03
CA VAL A 450 40.25 -11.89 -15.04
C VAL A 450 39.35 -10.72 -14.70
N ILE A 451 39.20 -9.83 -15.66
CA ILE A 451 38.36 -8.64 -15.59
C ILE A 451 37.10 -8.93 -16.41
N GLU A 452 35.94 -8.77 -15.80
CA GLU A 452 34.62 -9.02 -16.40
C GLU A 452 33.74 -7.77 -16.26
N GLY A 453 33.19 -7.28 -17.37
CA GLY A 453 32.32 -6.10 -17.35
C GLY A 453 31.86 -5.67 -18.73
N PRO A 454 31.20 -4.50 -18.85
CA PRO A 454 30.77 -3.94 -20.12
C PRO A 454 31.96 -3.72 -21.06
N ALA A 455 31.85 -4.12 -22.33
CA ALA A 455 32.92 -3.98 -23.32
C ALA A 455 33.55 -2.55 -23.34
N PRO A 456 32.77 -1.45 -23.36
CA PRO A 456 33.34 -0.09 -23.38
C PRO A 456 34.13 0.29 -22.11
N GLN A 457 33.87 -0.38 -20.98
CA GLN A 457 34.60 -0.15 -19.73
C GLN A 457 35.84 -1.02 -19.64
N VAL A 458 35.75 -2.29 -20.07
CA VAL A 458 36.89 -3.21 -20.13
C VAL A 458 37.96 -2.72 -21.12
N GLU A 459 37.58 -2.06 -22.20
CA GLU A 459 38.50 -1.41 -23.14
C GLU A 459 39.25 -0.22 -22.52
N LYS A 460 38.61 0.54 -21.62
CA LYS A 460 39.26 1.65 -20.90
C LYS A 460 40.29 1.18 -19.90
N VAL A 461 40.25 -0.08 -19.47
CA VAL A 461 41.21 -0.64 -18.52
C VAL A 461 42.59 -0.72 -19.18
N ALA A 462 43.53 0.06 -18.64
CA ALA A 462 44.93 0.05 -19.06
C ALA A 462 45.79 -0.83 -18.16
N GLN A 463 45.55 -0.78 -16.84
CA GLN A 463 46.39 -1.47 -15.86
C GLN A 463 45.59 -1.85 -14.60
N VAL A 464 45.97 -2.97 -13.98
CA VAL A 464 45.50 -3.37 -12.66
C VAL A 464 46.67 -3.24 -11.69
N LYS A 465 46.49 -2.42 -10.65
CA LYS A 465 47.53 -2.14 -9.67
C LYS A 465 47.13 -2.57 -8.27
N THR A 466 48.13 -2.92 -7.48
CA THR A 466 48.02 -3.05 -6.04
C THR A 466 49.21 -2.40 -5.36
N SER A 467 49.02 -1.90 -4.15
CA SER A 467 50.06 -1.21 -3.40
C SER A 467 50.36 -1.94 -2.10
N LEU A 468 51.64 -2.07 -1.76
CA LEU A 468 52.13 -2.64 -0.51
C LEU A 468 53.16 -1.70 0.11
N SER A 469 52.97 -1.32 1.38
CA SER A 469 53.94 -0.47 2.08
C SER A 469 55.07 -1.33 2.65
N VAL A 470 56.31 -0.94 2.39
CA VAL A 470 57.53 -1.54 2.96
C VAL A 470 58.27 -0.59 3.90
N ALA A 471 57.68 0.56 4.23
CA ALA A 471 58.28 1.55 5.10
C ALA A 471 58.61 0.95 6.48
N ASN A 472 59.84 1.15 6.96
CA ASN A 472 60.33 0.65 8.25
C ASN A 472 60.27 -0.88 8.44
N ALA A 473 60.07 -1.66 7.37
CA ALA A 473 59.92 -3.11 7.47
C ALA A 473 61.27 -3.80 7.75
N SER A 474 61.28 -4.70 8.74
CA SER A 474 62.46 -5.47 9.17
C SER A 474 62.35 -6.97 8.91
N THR A 475 61.18 -7.43 8.47
CA THR A 475 60.88 -8.85 8.18
C THR A 475 60.15 -8.97 6.84
N SER A 476 60.19 -10.15 6.24
CA SER A 476 59.50 -10.39 4.97
C SER A 476 57.98 -10.24 5.15
N LEU A 477 57.35 -9.52 4.22
CA LEU A 477 55.92 -9.22 4.26
C LEU A 477 55.17 -10.12 3.27
N ARG A 478 54.02 -10.64 3.71
CA ARG A 478 53.10 -11.44 2.90
C ARG A 478 51.68 -11.04 3.24
N GLU A 479 51.07 -10.24 2.39
CA GLU A 479 49.75 -9.66 2.64
C GLU A 479 48.83 -9.86 1.44
N ASN A 480 47.54 -10.09 1.71
CA ASN A 480 46.52 -10.07 0.69
C ASN A 480 46.07 -8.62 0.46
N ARG A 481 46.22 -8.13 -0.77
CA ARG A 481 45.97 -6.73 -1.11
C ARG A 481 44.86 -6.62 -2.15
N PRO A 482 43.91 -5.68 -1.99
CA PRO A 482 42.87 -5.45 -2.98
C PRO A 482 43.47 -4.88 -4.27
N LEU A 483 42.78 -5.14 -5.37
CA LEU A 483 43.17 -4.66 -6.69
C LEU A 483 42.45 -3.36 -7.04
N GLN A 484 43.16 -2.46 -7.73
CA GLN A 484 42.61 -1.25 -8.30
C GLN A 484 42.70 -1.32 -9.82
N VAL A 485 41.57 -1.15 -10.50
CA VAL A 485 41.48 -1.13 -11.96
C VAL A 485 41.59 0.31 -12.43
N LEU A 486 42.62 0.62 -13.22
CA LEU A 486 42.93 1.98 -13.64
C LEU A 486 42.90 2.12 -15.17
N ASP A 487 42.45 3.27 -15.63
CA ASP A 487 42.53 3.69 -17.02
C ASP A 487 43.94 4.18 -17.42
N ALA A 488 44.10 4.55 -18.69
CA ALA A 488 45.37 5.08 -19.21
C ALA A 488 45.82 6.39 -18.53
N ASN A 489 44.90 7.12 -17.90
CA ASN A 489 45.17 8.36 -17.17
C ASN A 489 45.38 8.12 -15.66
N GLY A 490 45.38 6.85 -15.20
CA GLY A 490 45.51 6.49 -13.80
C GLY A 490 44.25 6.70 -12.96
N ARG A 491 43.06 6.84 -13.57
CA ARG A 491 41.78 6.97 -12.88
C ARG A 491 41.11 5.62 -12.71
N SER A 492 40.35 5.45 -11.62
CA SER A 492 39.62 4.21 -11.35
C SER A 492 38.49 3.98 -12.36
N VAL A 493 38.41 2.79 -12.94
CA VAL A 493 37.33 2.38 -13.85
C VAL A 493 36.23 1.69 -13.04
N SER A 494 35.07 2.32 -12.92
CA SER A 494 33.89 1.74 -12.26
C SER A 494 33.10 0.82 -13.21
N GLY A 495 32.28 -0.08 -12.65
CA GLY A 495 31.39 -0.98 -13.40
C GLY A 495 32.03 -2.27 -13.91
N VAL A 496 33.25 -2.57 -13.46
CA VAL A 496 34.01 -3.76 -13.86
C VAL A 496 34.32 -4.62 -12.63
N THR A 497 34.17 -5.93 -12.76
CA THR A 497 34.44 -6.92 -11.71
C THR A 497 35.79 -7.59 -11.95
N VAL A 498 36.61 -7.72 -10.91
CA VAL A 498 37.91 -8.41 -10.99
C VAL A 498 37.84 -9.71 -10.21
N LYS A 499 38.30 -10.80 -10.81
CA LYS A 499 38.37 -12.12 -10.20
C LYS A 499 39.81 -12.66 -10.27
N PRO A 500 40.45 -13.00 -9.13
CA PRO A 500 40.05 -12.67 -7.75
C PRO A 500 40.08 -11.16 -7.46
N ASP A 501 39.36 -10.70 -6.43
CA ASP A 501 39.28 -9.29 -6.02
C ASP A 501 40.51 -8.79 -5.25
N SER A 502 41.35 -9.73 -4.83
CA SER A 502 42.56 -9.52 -4.06
C SER A 502 43.64 -10.52 -4.48
N VAL A 503 44.90 -10.10 -4.33
CA VAL A 503 46.06 -10.93 -4.62
C VAL A 503 47.02 -10.92 -3.45
N GLU A 504 47.69 -12.05 -3.24
CA GLU A 504 48.74 -12.14 -2.26
C GLU A 504 50.02 -11.53 -2.82
N VAL A 505 50.52 -10.49 -2.16
CA VAL A 505 51.79 -9.84 -2.47
C VAL A 505 52.80 -10.27 -1.42
N SER A 506 53.88 -10.91 -1.88
CA SER A 506 54.99 -11.35 -1.04
C SER A 506 56.24 -10.56 -1.38
N VAL A 507 56.86 -9.96 -0.37
CA VAL A 507 58.11 -9.21 -0.48
C VAL A 507 59.09 -9.75 0.54
N THR A 508 60.21 -10.28 0.04
CA THR A 508 61.27 -10.81 0.90
C THR A 508 62.21 -9.69 1.33
N ILE A 509 62.33 -9.49 2.64
CA ILE A 509 63.23 -8.51 3.25
C ILE A 509 64.29 -9.27 4.02
N GLN A 510 65.56 -8.94 3.77
CA GLN A 510 66.70 -9.56 4.42
C GLN A 510 67.57 -8.48 5.07
N ARG A 511 68.09 -8.80 6.26
CA ARG A 511 69.10 -7.96 6.91
C ARG A 511 70.42 -8.04 6.13
N ARG A 512 71.03 -6.90 5.86
CA ARG A 512 72.39 -6.83 5.31
C ARG A 512 73.38 -7.31 6.36
N PHE A 513 74.25 -8.22 5.98
CA PHE A 513 75.21 -8.83 6.92
C PHE A 513 76.24 -7.82 7.46
N ASN A 514 76.53 -6.77 6.69
CA ASN A 514 77.51 -5.73 7.02
C ASN A 514 76.88 -4.48 7.66
N ALA A 515 75.62 -4.53 8.12
CA ALA A 515 74.95 -3.38 8.73
C ALA A 515 74.03 -3.75 9.91
N ARG A 516 73.98 -2.89 10.93
CA ARG A 516 73.17 -3.08 12.14
C ARG A 516 72.69 -1.76 12.73
N ASP A 517 71.40 -1.67 13.05
CA ASP A 517 70.85 -0.53 13.78
C ASP A 517 71.10 -0.69 15.28
N VAL A 518 71.61 0.36 15.93
CA VAL A 518 71.88 0.42 17.37
C VAL A 518 71.43 1.76 17.94
N GLY A 519 71.02 1.76 19.22
CA GLY A 519 70.74 3.00 19.95
C GLY A 519 72.02 3.72 20.35
N VAL A 520 71.97 5.04 20.53
CA VAL A 520 73.11 5.82 21.03
C VAL A 520 72.94 6.04 22.53
N ARG A 521 73.95 5.65 23.31
CA ARG A 521 74.00 5.89 24.76
C ARG A 521 75.07 6.94 25.07
N VAL A 522 74.63 8.05 25.66
CA VAL A 522 75.55 9.11 26.09
C VAL A 522 76.26 8.68 27.37
N VAL A 523 77.59 8.73 27.35
CA VAL A 523 78.44 8.55 28.53
C VAL A 523 78.83 9.93 29.04
N THR A 524 78.60 10.22 30.32
CA THR A 524 79.00 11.48 30.95
C THR A 524 80.22 11.30 31.84
N SER A 525 81.06 12.33 31.94
CA SER A 525 82.21 12.40 32.84
C SER A 525 82.15 13.63 33.75
N GLY A 526 82.68 13.48 34.97
CA GLY A 526 82.62 14.52 36.00
C GLY A 526 81.28 14.59 36.73
N SER A 527 81.11 15.62 37.55
CA SER A 527 79.87 15.91 38.29
C SER A 527 79.51 17.38 38.12
N PRO A 528 78.21 17.75 38.09
CA PRO A 528 77.80 19.16 38.04
C PRO A 528 78.40 19.97 39.21
N PRO A 529 78.59 21.29 39.06
CA PRO A 529 79.03 22.17 40.14
C PRO A 529 78.12 22.06 41.38
N SER A 530 78.67 22.33 42.57
CA SER A 530 77.89 22.30 43.82
C SER A 530 76.67 23.23 43.75
N GLY A 531 75.50 22.73 44.13
CA GLY A 531 74.24 23.47 44.02
C GLY A 531 73.56 23.40 42.64
N TYR A 532 74.11 22.66 41.68
CA TYR A 532 73.53 22.43 40.35
C TYR A 532 73.29 20.93 40.08
N TRP A 533 72.44 20.61 39.10
CA TRP A 533 72.19 19.23 38.65
C TRP A 533 71.92 19.19 37.14
N LEU A 534 72.19 18.03 36.52
CA LEU A 534 71.88 17.78 35.11
C LEU A 534 70.36 17.59 34.96
N SER A 535 69.67 18.62 34.48
CA SER A 535 68.22 18.66 34.37
C SER A 535 67.70 18.06 33.07
N ARG A 536 68.51 18.10 32.00
CA ARG A 536 68.17 17.51 30.70
C ARG A 536 69.41 16.93 30.02
N LEU A 537 69.25 15.76 29.41
CA LEU A 537 70.24 15.13 28.54
C LEU A 537 69.52 14.49 27.34
N THR A 538 69.78 14.99 26.13
CA THR A 538 69.19 14.47 24.89
C THR A 538 70.27 14.27 23.83
N VAL A 539 70.07 13.28 22.95
CA VAL A 539 71.01 12.93 21.88
C VAL A 539 70.29 12.86 20.55
N THR A 540 70.88 13.47 19.53
CA THR A 540 70.37 13.49 18.16
C THR A 540 71.47 13.09 17.17
N PRO A 541 71.29 12.04 16.36
CA PRO A 541 70.18 11.08 16.37
C PRO A 541 70.24 10.11 17.57
N ALA A 542 69.08 9.62 18.03
CA ALA A 542 68.99 8.65 19.12
C ALA A 542 69.38 7.21 18.73
N SER A 543 69.51 6.94 17.44
CA SER A 543 69.92 5.65 16.86
C SER A 543 70.70 5.88 15.57
N VAL A 544 71.65 5.00 15.29
CA VAL A 544 72.50 5.04 14.08
C VAL A 544 72.60 3.64 13.46
N THR A 545 72.87 3.57 12.16
CA THR A 545 73.19 2.30 11.49
C THR A 545 74.70 2.13 11.47
N LEU A 546 75.22 1.10 12.13
CA LEU A 546 76.63 0.72 12.05
C LEU A 546 76.87 -0.13 10.80
N GLN A 547 77.96 0.14 10.09
CA GLN A 547 78.42 -0.62 8.93
C GLN A 547 79.87 -1.09 9.15
N GLY A 548 80.16 -2.35 8.84
CA GLY A 548 81.48 -2.94 9.09
C GLY A 548 81.49 -4.46 9.00
N ASN A 549 82.52 -5.08 9.60
CA ASN A 549 82.64 -6.53 9.66
C ASN A 549 81.46 -7.17 10.44
N PRO A 550 80.74 -8.15 9.87
CA PRO A 550 79.62 -8.82 10.54
C PRO A 550 79.93 -9.38 11.94
N ASP A 551 81.12 -9.94 12.14
CA ASP A 551 81.47 -10.57 13.42
C ASP A 551 81.59 -9.51 14.53
N GLN A 552 82.27 -8.40 14.22
CA GLN A 552 82.42 -7.26 15.15
C GLN A 552 81.08 -6.54 15.40
N LEU A 553 80.21 -6.44 14.38
CA LEU A 553 78.87 -5.87 14.53
C LEU A 553 77.97 -6.70 15.44
N ASN A 554 78.19 -8.01 15.55
CA ASN A 554 77.44 -8.88 16.44
C ASN A 554 77.87 -8.75 17.91
N GLU A 555 79.17 -8.48 18.15
CA GLU A 555 79.71 -8.20 19.50
C GLU A 555 79.20 -6.89 20.08
N ILE A 556 78.93 -5.88 19.24
CA ILE A 556 78.29 -4.65 19.68
C ILE A 556 76.86 -4.97 20.14
N GLY A 557 76.52 -4.55 21.36
CA GLY A 557 75.19 -4.77 21.94
C GLY A 557 74.09 -3.94 21.26
N SER A 558 72.98 -3.72 21.97
CA SER A 558 71.88 -2.88 21.47
C SER A 558 72.20 -1.38 21.44
N PHE A 559 73.32 -0.97 22.04
CA PHE A 559 73.74 0.43 22.14
C PHE A 559 75.21 0.60 21.79
N VAL A 560 75.52 1.70 21.12
CA VAL A 560 76.88 2.25 20.99
C VAL A 560 77.04 3.41 21.97
N ASN A 561 78.16 3.45 22.68
CA ASN A 561 78.44 4.51 23.63
C ASN A 561 79.01 5.74 22.89
N THR A 562 78.77 6.94 23.41
CA THR A 562 79.55 8.12 23.03
C THR A 562 80.88 8.12 23.75
N LEU A 563 81.86 8.87 23.24
CA LEU A 563 82.97 9.29 24.09
C LEU A 563 82.44 10.11 25.28
N PRO A 564 83.13 10.11 26.44
CA PRO A 564 82.65 10.79 27.64
C PRO A 564 82.43 12.29 27.41
N VAL A 565 81.23 12.77 27.75
CA VAL A 565 80.86 14.18 27.69
C VAL A 565 81.07 14.81 29.06
N GLU A 566 81.98 15.77 29.14
CA GLU A 566 82.26 16.48 30.40
C GLU A 566 81.07 17.35 30.79
N LEU A 567 80.61 17.19 32.03
CA LEU A 567 79.59 18.06 32.62
C LEU A 567 80.24 19.42 32.93
N GLY A 568 79.90 20.44 32.15
CA GLY A 568 80.53 21.77 32.20
C GLY A 568 80.45 22.47 33.56
N ALA A 569 81.45 23.31 33.84
CA ALA A 569 81.54 24.10 35.07
C ALA A 569 80.53 25.27 35.16
N VAL A 570 79.79 25.55 34.08
CA VAL A 570 78.91 26.72 33.94
C VAL A 570 77.46 26.26 33.79
N ALA A 571 76.54 26.94 34.46
CA ALA A 571 75.10 26.69 34.39
C ALA A 571 74.52 27.10 33.03
N GLY A 572 73.50 26.37 32.56
CA GLY A 572 72.79 26.66 31.31
C GLY A 572 72.72 25.49 30.33
N LYS A 573 72.16 25.78 29.15
CA LYS A 573 72.02 24.83 28.04
C LYS A 573 73.29 24.84 27.19
N THR A 574 73.88 23.66 27.00
CA THR A 574 75.07 23.45 26.17
C THR A 574 74.80 22.37 25.13
N THR A 575 75.27 22.59 23.92
CA THR A 575 75.18 21.62 22.82
C THR A 575 76.59 21.24 22.38
N VAL A 576 76.90 19.94 22.42
CA VAL A 576 78.23 19.41 22.12
C VAL A 576 78.12 18.34 21.04
N GLN A 577 78.99 18.38 20.04
CA GLN A 577 79.14 17.28 19.09
C GLN A 577 80.14 16.27 19.63
N VAL A 578 79.72 15.02 19.78
CA VAL A 578 80.46 13.98 20.48
C VAL A 578 80.64 12.78 19.55
N PRO A 579 81.88 12.31 19.32
CA PRO A 579 82.11 11.09 18.56
C PRO A 579 81.53 9.85 19.25
N LEU A 580 81.11 8.88 18.46
CA LEU A 580 80.74 7.54 18.91
C LEU A 580 82.00 6.70 19.18
N ASP A 581 81.98 5.92 20.27
CA ASP A 581 83.04 4.98 20.63
C ASP A 581 82.89 3.71 19.79
N LEU A 582 83.46 3.74 18.58
CA LEU A 582 83.35 2.69 17.58
C LEU A 582 84.65 1.87 17.47
N PRO A 583 84.57 0.52 17.38
CA PRO A 583 85.74 -0.32 17.07
C PRO A 583 86.33 -0.01 15.70
N SER A 584 87.63 -0.26 15.54
CA SER A 584 88.32 -0.08 14.25
C SER A 584 87.67 -0.93 13.16
N GLY A 585 87.28 -0.28 12.05
CA GLY A 585 86.63 -0.94 10.90
C GLY A 585 85.11 -0.82 10.87
N ILE A 586 84.49 -0.16 11.86
CA ILE A 586 83.05 0.11 11.90
C ILE A 586 82.79 1.61 11.74
N GLN A 587 81.84 1.96 10.88
CA GLN A 587 81.37 3.33 10.66
C GLN A 587 79.89 3.45 11.03
N ALA A 588 79.49 4.55 11.65
CA ALA A 588 78.09 4.89 11.82
C ALA A 588 77.62 5.73 10.64
N VAL A 589 76.44 5.43 10.12
CA VAL A 589 75.75 6.24 9.12
C VAL A 589 74.36 6.61 9.62
N ASP A 590 73.88 7.78 9.20
CA ASP A 590 72.51 8.21 9.43
C ASP A 590 71.52 7.51 8.47
N SER A 591 70.24 7.86 8.59
CA SER A 591 69.18 7.35 7.72
C SER A 591 69.40 7.67 6.23
N GLU A 592 70.16 8.71 5.90
CA GLU A 592 70.48 9.10 4.52
C GLU A 592 71.72 8.36 3.99
N GLY A 593 72.50 7.71 4.85
CA GLY A 593 73.75 7.04 4.53
C GLY A 593 74.97 7.96 4.59
N LYS A 594 74.85 9.15 5.18
CA LYS A 594 75.97 10.05 5.44
C LYS A 594 76.70 9.60 6.71
N PRO A 595 78.01 9.85 6.81
CA PRO A 595 78.77 9.50 8.00
C PRO A 595 78.21 10.21 9.23
N ALA A 596 77.75 9.42 10.20
CA ALA A 596 77.15 9.84 11.46
C ALA A 596 77.99 9.37 12.65
N ASN A 597 79.31 9.40 12.50
CA ASN A 597 80.27 9.03 13.54
C ASN A 597 80.25 10.01 14.73
N THR A 598 79.58 11.16 14.60
CA THR A 598 79.39 12.16 15.65
C THR A 598 77.91 12.39 15.89
N VAL A 599 77.51 12.45 17.15
CA VAL A 599 76.15 12.76 17.57
C VAL A 599 76.10 14.11 18.28
N THR A 600 74.98 14.80 18.18
CA THR A 600 74.75 16.06 18.90
C THR A 600 74.11 15.74 20.25
N VAL A 601 74.84 16.01 21.33
CA VAL A 601 74.36 15.88 22.70
C VAL A 601 73.99 17.27 23.21
N GLU A 602 72.74 17.43 23.63
CA GLU A 602 72.26 18.64 24.29
C GLU A 602 72.05 18.34 25.77
N LEU A 603 72.75 19.11 26.61
CA LEU A 603 72.70 19.00 28.07
C LEU A 603 72.32 20.33 28.71
N GLU A 604 71.55 20.27 29.79
CA GLU A 604 71.11 21.43 30.55
C GLU A 604 71.48 21.24 32.02
N ILE A 605 72.26 22.16 32.57
CA ILE A 605 72.64 22.18 33.99
C ILE A 605 71.90 23.32 34.67
N SER A 606 71.02 22.99 35.60
CA SER A 606 70.15 23.95 36.29
C SER A 606 70.47 24.00 37.78
N ALA A 607 70.30 25.17 38.40
CA ALA A 607 70.46 25.31 39.85
C ALA A 607 69.41 24.49 40.60
N ARG A 608 69.83 23.83 41.68
CA ARG A 608 68.93 23.13 42.59
C ARG A 608 68.14 24.16 43.39
N GLN A 609 66.82 24.04 43.43
CA GLN A 609 65.98 24.87 44.30
C GLN A 609 66.10 24.37 45.74
N SER A 610 66.26 25.29 46.68
CA SER A 610 66.36 24.99 48.12
C SER A 610 65.63 26.06 48.92
N TYR A 611 65.58 25.88 50.23
CA TYR A 611 65.15 26.91 51.18
C TYR A 611 66.23 27.16 52.24
N LEU A 612 66.23 28.37 52.81
CA LEU A 612 67.10 28.79 53.89
C LEU A 612 66.29 29.65 54.87
N SER A 613 66.35 29.33 56.16
CA SER A 613 65.70 30.13 57.21
C SER A 613 66.74 31.02 57.90
N VAL A 614 66.50 32.34 57.94
CA VAL A 614 67.39 33.31 58.59
C VAL A 614 66.61 34.32 59.43
N SER A 615 67.13 34.67 60.61
CA SER A 615 66.55 35.73 61.44
C SER A 615 67.18 37.09 61.11
N ARG A 616 66.37 38.15 60.96
CA ARG A 616 66.84 39.51 60.65
C ARG A 616 66.23 40.56 61.58
N PRO A 617 67.04 41.51 62.09
CA PRO A 617 66.51 42.62 62.87
C PRO A 617 65.67 43.54 61.97
N VAL A 618 64.56 44.04 62.51
CA VAL A 618 63.68 44.98 61.79
C VAL A 618 64.25 46.38 61.90
N LYS A 619 64.66 46.98 60.78
CA LYS A 619 65.14 48.36 60.74
C LYS A 619 63.99 49.32 60.40
N VAL A 620 63.89 50.42 61.14
CA VAL A 620 62.86 51.43 60.95
C VAL A 620 63.37 52.52 60.00
N ILE A 621 62.56 52.90 58.99
CA ILE A 621 62.86 53.97 58.03
C ILE A 621 61.88 55.13 58.25
N GLY A 622 62.40 56.37 58.31
CA GLY A 622 61.60 57.60 58.45
C GLY A 622 61.64 58.29 59.82
N ALA A 623 62.56 57.89 60.71
CA ALA A 623 62.76 58.56 62.01
C ALA A 623 63.75 59.73 61.87
N ASP A 624 63.24 60.94 61.60
CA ASP A 624 64.05 62.16 61.66
C ASP A 624 64.31 62.54 63.13
N GLY A 625 65.34 61.92 63.71
CA GLY A 625 66.16 62.47 64.78
C GLY A 625 65.62 62.61 66.21
N ALA A 626 64.32 62.42 66.51
CA ALA A 626 63.82 62.65 67.88
C ALA A 626 62.56 61.85 68.30
N LEU A 627 62.36 60.64 67.77
CA LEU A 627 61.24 59.76 68.18
C LEU A 627 61.78 58.40 68.67
N ASP A 628 61.49 58.06 69.93
CA ASP A 628 61.83 56.76 70.53
C ASP A 628 60.83 55.70 70.04
N VAL A 629 61.17 55.02 68.94
CA VAL A 629 60.32 54.02 68.26
C VAL A 629 60.65 52.63 68.78
N GLN A 630 59.66 51.93 69.33
CA GLN A 630 59.81 50.53 69.76
C GLN A 630 59.16 49.57 68.77
N VAL A 631 59.92 48.59 68.29
CA VAL A 631 59.43 47.51 67.41
C VAL A 631 59.40 46.20 68.18
N SER A 632 58.25 45.52 68.15
CA SER A 632 58.04 44.23 68.82
C SER A 632 57.42 43.21 67.86
N PRO A 633 58.03 42.03 67.64
CA PRO A 633 59.37 41.64 68.06
C PRO A 633 60.48 42.41 67.29
N PRO A 634 61.68 42.60 67.88
CA PRO A 634 62.78 43.33 67.23
C PRO A 634 63.45 42.56 66.08
N VAL A 635 63.17 41.26 65.97
CA VAL A 635 63.73 40.33 64.97
C VAL A 635 62.59 39.54 64.34
N VAL A 636 62.64 39.33 63.03
CA VAL A 636 61.73 38.48 62.26
C VAL A 636 62.49 37.33 61.61
N ASP A 637 61.86 36.17 61.52
CA ASP A 637 62.39 35.02 60.78
C ASP A 637 61.95 35.11 59.31
N LEU A 638 62.90 34.90 58.40
CA LEU A 638 62.70 34.91 56.96
C LEU A 638 62.96 33.52 56.41
N ILE A 639 61.96 32.91 55.79
CA ILE A 639 62.11 31.71 54.97
C ILE A 639 62.36 32.17 53.55
N LEU A 640 63.56 31.90 53.06
CA LEU A 640 64.04 32.25 51.73
C LEU A 640 63.99 31.01 50.84
N THR A 641 63.30 31.07 49.70
CA THR A 641 63.22 29.96 48.73
C THR A 641 63.78 30.42 47.39
N GLY A 642 64.72 29.67 46.83
CA GLY A 642 65.36 30.03 45.57
C GLY A 642 66.52 29.12 45.19
N PRO A 643 67.32 29.52 44.17
CA PRO A 643 68.51 28.78 43.76
C PRO A 643 69.48 28.58 44.94
N GLN A 644 69.88 27.34 45.19
CA GLN A 644 70.80 26.99 46.29
C GLN A 644 72.09 27.84 46.30
N PRO A 645 72.74 28.16 45.15
CA PRO A 645 73.89 29.06 45.14
C PRO A 645 73.60 30.46 45.70
N ALA A 646 72.45 31.05 45.35
CA ALA A 646 72.03 32.37 45.84
C ALA A 646 71.72 32.33 47.35
N LEU A 647 71.10 31.26 47.84
CA LEU A 647 70.84 31.09 49.28
C LEU A 647 72.13 30.93 50.09
N VAL A 648 73.12 30.18 49.59
CA VAL A 648 74.44 30.06 50.24
C VAL A 648 75.14 31.43 50.32
N GLN A 649 74.99 32.27 49.29
CA GLN A 649 75.53 33.63 49.31
C GLN A 649 74.85 34.51 50.37
N ILE A 650 73.52 34.43 50.52
CA ILE A 650 72.78 35.15 51.57
C ILE A 650 73.16 34.66 52.97
N GLN A 651 73.44 33.36 53.14
CA GLN A 651 73.95 32.83 54.40
C GLN A 651 75.32 33.41 54.75
N SER A 652 76.15 33.67 53.74
CA SER A 652 77.52 34.16 53.88
C SER A 652 77.59 35.69 54.06
N ASP A 653 76.68 36.46 53.46
CA ASP A 653 76.55 37.91 53.64
C ASP A 653 75.16 38.29 54.18
N PRO A 654 75.02 38.48 55.50
CA PRO A 654 73.75 38.78 56.14
C PRO A 654 73.07 40.09 55.66
N ASN A 655 73.81 41.01 55.02
CA ASN A 655 73.29 42.31 54.59
C ASN A 655 72.47 42.24 53.29
N LEU A 656 72.57 41.14 52.54
CA LEU A 656 71.85 40.94 51.28
C LEU A 656 70.33 40.80 51.47
N VAL A 657 69.88 40.48 52.68
CA VAL A 657 68.46 40.41 53.02
C VAL A 657 68.16 41.28 54.23
N GLN A 658 67.27 42.26 54.08
CA GLN A 658 66.92 43.22 55.13
C GLN A 658 65.41 43.28 55.32
N ALA A 659 64.98 43.34 56.58
CA ALA A 659 63.59 43.58 56.97
C ALA A 659 63.42 45.05 57.39
N LEU A 660 62.61 45.80 56.66
CA LEU A 660 62.43 47.23 56.82
C LEU A 660 60.98 47.55 57.16
N VAL A 661 60.76 48.50 58.08
CA VAL A 661 59.42 49.01 58.37
C VAL A 661 59.42 50.53 58.22
N SER A 662 58.51 51.06 57.43
CA SER A 662 58.34 52.50 57.26
C SER A 662 57.39 53.06 58.33
N ILE A 663 57.75 54.19 58.95
CA ILE A 663 56.90 54.89 59.92
C ILE A 663 56.17 56.11 59.34
N THR A 664 56.36 56.42 58.06
CA THR A 664 55.65 57.52 57.40
C THR A 664 54.15 57.23 57.33
N GLY A 665 53.33 58.10 57.94
CA GLY A 665 51.86 58.04 57.86
C GLY A 665 51.17 57.18 58.92
N LEU A 666 51.89 56.72 59.96
CA LEU A 666 51.31 55.96 61.07
C LEU A 666 50.77 56.89 62.17
N GLU A 667 49.71 56.45 62.86
CA GLU A 667 49.10 57.18 63.99
C GLU A 667 49.89 56.95 65.29
N THR A 668 49.76 57.82 66.29
CA THR A 668 50.40 57.62 67.61
C THR A 668 49.81 56.39 68.32
N GLY A 669 50.64 55.58 68.97
CA GLY A 669 50.23 54.32 69.59
C GLY A 669 50.81 53.07 68.91
N ASP A 670 50.17 51.92 69.14
CA ASP A 670 50.60 50.63 68.60
C ASP A 670 50.07 50.43 67.17
N ASN A 671 50.96 50.36 66.19
CA ASN A 671 50.63 50.14 64.78
C ASN A 671 51.13 48.77 64.32
N LEU A 672 50.24 47.97 63.73
CA LEU A 672 50.63 46.71 63.08
C LEU A 672 51.09 46.98 61.65
N VAL A 673 52.37 46.72 61.36
CA VAL A 673 52.96 46.98 60.04
C VAL A 673 53.63 45.72 59.52
N ALA A 674 53.43 45.41 58.24
CA ALA A 674 54.15 44.32 57.57
C ALA A 674 55.56 44.80 57.18
N PRO A 675 56.64 44.10 57.59
CA PRO A 675 57.98 44.42 57.14
C PRO A 675 58.12 44.26 55.63
N THR A 676 58.66 45.28 54.97
CA THR A 676 59.12 45.20 53.58
C THR A 676 60.48 44.51 53.55
N ILE A 677 60.57 43.39 52.82
CA ILE A 677 61.82 42.63 52.70
C ILE A 677 62.54 43.04 51.42
N ILE A 678 63.79 43.49 51.56
CA ILE A 678 64.71 43.61 50.43
C ILE A 678 65.49 42.31 50.36
N ALA A 679 65.39 41.60 49.24
CA ALA A 679 66.15 40.39 48.91
C ALA A 679 66.47 40.39 47.40
N PRO A 680 67.46 39.59 46.94
CA PRO A 680 67.74 39.44 45.52
C PRO A 680 66.51 38.93 44.74
N ASP A 681 66.34 39.38 43.48
CA ASP A 681 65.17 39.08 42.63
C ASP A 681 64.92 37.58 42.41
N GLU A 682 65.96 36.75 42.53
CA GLU A 682 65.90 35.30 42.32
C GLU A 682 65.40 34.52 43.55
N VAL A 683 65.14 35.19 44.68
CA VAL A 683 64.79 34.57 45.96
C VAL A 683 63.42 35.07 46.45
N GLN A 684 62.51 34.12 46.66
CA GLN A 684 61.21 34.38 47.27
C GLN A 684 61.35 34.41 48.79
N THR A 685 60.67 35.34 49.45
CA THR A 685 60.77 35.53 50.90
C THR A 685 59.41 35.41 51.58
N GLN A 686 59.40 34.76 52.75
CA GLN A 686 58.24 34.67 53.64
C GLN A 686 58.66 35.10 55.05
N VAL A 687 57.91 36.02 55.66
CA VAL A 687 58.24 36.64 56.95
C VAL A 687 57.39 36.05 58.08
N ILE A 688 58.01 35.79 59.23
CA ILE A 688 57.36 35.25 60.42
C ILE A 688 57.84 36.04 61.66
N PRO A 689 56.95 36.70 62.43
CA PRO A 689 55.52 36.92 62.15
C PRO A 689 55.31 37.86 60.94
N PRO A 690 54.16 37.76 60.23
CA PRO A 690 53.90 38.55 59.02
C PRO A 690 53.71 40.06 59.29
N GLN A 691 53.45 40.43 60.54
CA GLN A 691 53.32 41.81 60.99
C GLN A 691 54.11 41.99 62.28
N VAL A 692 54.68 43.17 62.45
CA VAL A 692 55.34 43.61 63.68
C VAL A 692 54.62 44.83 64.23
N THR A 693 54.59 44.95 65.54
CA THR A 693 53.99 46.12 66.20
C THR A 693 55.05 47.21 66.31
N VAL A 694 54.78 48.37 65.73
CA VAL A 694 55.59 49.59 65.86
C VAL A 694 54.85 50.56 66.77
N LYS A 695 55.47 50.89 67.90
CA LYS A 695 54.91 51.82 68.88
C LYS A 695 55.51 53.20 68.69
N LEU A 696 54.65 54.18 68.42
CA LEU A 696 54.99 55.60 68.29
C LEU A 696 54.57 56.37 69.55
N PRO A 697 55.45 57.19 70.17
CA PRO A 697 55.15 57.91 71.42
C PRO A 697 54.08 59.00 71.22
N GLU A 698 53.20 59.19 72.22
CA GLU A 698 52.15 60.22 72.21
C GLU A 698 52.74 61.64 72.26
N SER A 699 52.26 62.52 71.38
CA SER A 699 52.65 63.93 71.32
C SER A 699 52.08 64.71 72.51
N ASN A 700 52.87 64.92 73.56
CA ASN A 700 52.52 65.82 74.67
C ASN A 700 52.48 67.28 74.21
N GLY A 701 51.27 67.82 74.00
CA GLY A 701 51.04 69.24 73.80
C GLY A 701 51.04 70.04 75.10
N LYS A 702 51.99 70.97 75.25
CA LYS A 702 51.77 72.26 75.95
C LYS A 702 52.69 73.36 75.37
N PRO A 703 52.20 74.59 75.13
CA PRO A 703 52.83 75.57 74.23
C PRO A 703 53.69 76.59 74.98
N SER A 704 54.77 77.09 74.35
CA SER A 704 55.49 78.29 74.80
C SER A 704 55.77 79.25 73.65
N GLN A 705 55.54 80.52 73.95
CA GLN A 705 55.74 81.72 73.16
C GLN A 705 57.24 82.11 73.08
N ILE A 706 57.66 82.52 71.87
CA ILE A 706 58.58 83.62 71.50
C ILE A 706 60.04 83.66 72.06
N ALA A 707 61.01 83.42 71.15
CA ALA A 707 62.36 84.02 70.90
C ALA A 707 63.39 84.19 72.06
N PRO A 708 64.72 84.44 71.82
CA PRO A 708 65.52 84.49 70.58
C PRO A 708 66.85 83.65 70.59
N ARG A 709 67.53 83.69 69.43
CA ARG A 709 68.89 83.25 69.05
C ARG A 709 69.09 81.84 68.50
#